data_AF-A0A1G2NX57-F1
#
_entry.id   AF-A0A1G2NX57-F1
#
_cell.length_a   1.000
_cell.length_b   1.000
_cell.length_c   1.000
_cell.angle_alpha   90.00
_cell.angle_beta   90.00
_cell.angle_gamma   90.00
#
_symmetry.space_group_name_H-M   'P 1'
#
loop_
_entity.id
_entity.type
_entity.pdbx_description
1 polymer ?
#
loop_
_entity_poly.entity_id
_entity_poly.type
_entity_poly.pdbx_seq_one_letter_code
_entity_poly.pdbx_strand_id
1 'polypeptide(L)'
;MFGRIYEAFFVEKRKIVLPFCLGRIFVLARRVHPAIAAGLAGAFVLFLINYDYFLMYLCLPLPAGFDGASHLAAGIEYAKNIFPSFWGWTPKWQLGMPFPVFYPPLFYFIFALLSKLFYFFPAVAIFKTIVISSVLLVPAAFAFLSYKIEKTRVSAWFSSMASAFAISTFGPYGNIGLNLYSTFNVGLVTQALSLPMFVFWFCSLIGMENSRFRFVFSTLALSLVALSSAHMIFPAVIFFTAAFALSLRRSFKVRDNARAIFRKVLLYFSSGFISVALASFWLVPMIANRRYFFGISLGIGSGIGAQSMFDLLDGRWFFAAVVVAAVFISFLARKIVWFAVAFSAFLLVLPAVFHLENYFEGFSVHTYRFVSVFLLFSAPLYGFLISLAVNSVRVRIVRQVIYCLAFFVLVLVWARGLEYRNYAGFDFEYDRGETLRIFKALDGEDGRFLIESSLGGRSLNAALTSGYDSGLDGGILGSHVVFVEPSISSYFVLPTLNALSVRNETASIASRLNDQVKKTDKKETDRWLQNARSLGIEHFLVFSKGALTNFEQSSLVLEKGVFGKWKLFGFKNLPAPSLIFSPAVNPVLLYAPLEPRGESLGFDFLSISEDIYAKGKEDIFFALANDRMIDGGDDVGVFGAMAVFSYDYADIEAAYKKIISATKTLPVFLAPSGDPLFRKLGEAPRENIFIMDWINGAENYAEDRNIFFDRVKKEATRDGVVRQEVAAIVFGSKAIKGKIAGDPLGEVRPFIVRSTYFPAWKNMAGGLKDVYLVSPSFILVFTKDEINLRFETPQSVFLGYTISVLSLVILALVTVSIRFSGLK
;
A
#
# COMPACT_ATOMS: atom_id res chain seq x y z
N MET A 1 4.27 35.40 3.71
CA MET A 1 5.03 35.20 4.96
C MET A 1 6.38 34.52 4.72
N PHE A 2 6.44 33.38 4.02
CA PHE A 2 7.70 32.68 3.69
C PHE A 2 8.67 33.46 2.76
N GLY A 3 8.17 34.26 1.81
CA GLY A 3 9.03 35.11 0.97
C GLY A 3 9.78 36.21 1.74
N ARG A 4 9.20 36.73 2.83
CA ARG A 4 9.87 37.72 3.70
C ARG A 4 10.91 37.08 4.63
N ILE A 5 10.77 35.80 4.95
CA ILE A 5 11.79 35.03 5.70
C ILE A 5 13.00 34.75 4.78
N TYR A 6 12.75 34.52 3.48
CA TYR A 6 13.80 34.34 2.49
C TYR A 6 14.66 35.60 2.30
N GLU A 7 14.04 36.77 2.18
CA GLU A 7 14.77 38.05 2.09
C GLU A 7 15.49 38.42 3.40
N ALA A 8 14.89 38.13 4.55
CA ALA A 8 15.51 38.38 5.85
C ALA A 8 16.77 37.54 6.12
N PHE A 9 16.91 36.37 5.47
CA PHE A 9 18.09 35.53 5.62
C PHE A 9 19.20 35.80 4.60
N PHE A 10 18.87 36.34 3.41
CA PHE A 10 19.83 36.39 2.30
C PHE A 10 20.21 37.78 1.80
N VAL A 11 19.52 38.86 2.20
CA VAL A 11 19.81 40.22 1.67
C VAL A 11 20.68 41.08 2.60
N GLU A 12 20.69 40.85 3.91
CA GLU A 12 21.62 41.55 4.80
C GLU A 12 22.93 40.76 4.96
N LYS A 13 24.02 41.27 4.34
CA LYS A 13 25.42 40.89 4.58
C LYS A 13 25.87 41.17 6.03
N ARG A 14 25.22 40.56 7.03
CA ARG A 14 25.68 40.59 8.42
C ARG A 14 26.45 39.33 8.73
N LYS A 15 27.72 39.54 9.13
CA LYS A 15 28.68 38.53 9.59
C LYS A 15 27.99 37.51 10.49
N ILE A 16 27.82 36.29 9.99
CA ILE A 16 27.30 35.17 10.76
C ILE A 16 28.30 34.89 11.89
N VAL A 17 27.88 35.12 13.13
CA VAL A 17 28.57 34.71 14.35
C VAL A 17 28.39 33.19 14.55
N LEU A 18 28.78 32.40 13.54
CA LEU A 18 28.76 30.94 13.61
C LEU A 18 29.84 30.35 14.54
N PRO A 19 31.03 30.97 14.74
CA PRO A 19 32.07 30.39 15.60
C PRO A 19 31.69 30.38 17.09
N PHE A 20 30.86 31.32 17.56
CA PHE A 20 30.56 31.48 18.98
C PHE A 20 29.45 30.53 19.47
N CYS A 21 28.53 30.11 18.59
CA CYS A 21 27.51 29.11 18.91
C CYS A 21 28.08 27.69 18.95
N LEU A 22 29.05 27.35 18.09
CA LEU A 22 29.71 26.03 18.08
C LEU A 22 30.46 25.75 19.38
N GLY A 23 31.16 26.75 19.95
CA GLY A 23 31.90 26.59 21.21
C GLY A 23 31.03 26.21 22.42
N ARG A 24 29.83 26.79 22.55
CA ARG A 24 28.88 26.45 23.62
C ARG A 24 28.20 25.10 23.40
N ILE A 25 27.96 24.70 22.15
CA ILE A 25 27.47 23.36 21.80
C ILE A 25 28.48 22.29 22.22
N PHE A 26 29.79 22.52 22.05
CA PHE A 26 30.84 21.60 22.49
C PHE A 26 30.93 21.44 24.02
N VAL A 27 30.64 22.50 24.79
CA VAL A 27 30.59 22.44 26.26
C VAL A 27 29.33 21.69 26.74
N LEU A 28 28.17 21.90 26.11
CA LEU A 28 26.97 21.11 26.37
C LEU A 28 27.16 19.62 25.99
N ALA A 29 27.83 19.35 24.86
CA ALA A 29 28.08 18.00 24.37
C ALA A 29 28.92 17.12 25.33
N ARG A 30 29.72 17.72 26.22
CA ARG A 30 30.43 16.96 27.28
C ARG A 30 29.50 16.41 28.35
N ARG A 31 28.31 17.01 28.56
CA ARG A 31 27.28 16.55 29.50
C ARG A 31 26.24 15.65 28.85
N VAL A 32 26.16 15.66 27.52
CA VAL A 32 25.20 14.85 26.73
C VAL A 32 25.74 13.45 26.50
N HIS A 33 24.87 12.43 26.57
CA HIS A 33 25.23 11.05 26.31
C HIS A 33 25.89 10.90 24.91
N PRO A 34 27.03 10.18 24.76
CA PRO A 34 27.81 10.21 23.52
C PRO A 34 27.05 9.81 22.26
N ALA A 35 26.11 8.86 22.38
CA ALA A 35 25.25 8.46 21.27
C ALA A 35 24.30 9.58 20.81
N ILE A 36 23.80 10.40 21.74
CA ILE A 36 22.92 11.53 21.42
C ILE A 36 23.73 12.61 20.71
N ALA A 37 24.93 12.93 21.23
CA ALA A 37 25.82 13.90 20.58
C ALA A 37 26.22 13.47 19.16
N ALA A 38 26.63 12.21 18.99
CA ALA A 38 26.93 11.64 17.67
C ALA A 38 25.70 11.68 16.75
N GLY A 39 24.53 11.28 17.26
CA GLY A 39 23.26 11.30 16.53
C GLY A 39 22.85 12.68 16.01
N LEU A 40 22.89 13.69 16.88
CA LEU A 40 22.59 15.07 16.51
C LEU A 40 23.58 15.61 15.47
N ALA A 41 24.86 15.27 15.62
CA ALA A 41 25.87 15.66 14.64
C ALA A 41 25.66 14.96 13.29
N GLY A 42 25.29 13.68 13.27
CA GLY A 42 24.94 12.95 12.05
C GLY A 42 23.70 13.53 11.36
N ALA A 43 22.66 13.84 12.12
CA ALA A 43 21.48 14.52 11.59
C ALA A 43 21.82 15.90 11.01
N PHE A 44 22.66 16.67 11.69
CA PHE A 44 23.13 17.96 11.20
C PHE A 44 23.97 17.83 9.91
N VAL A 45 24.88 16.86 9.84
CA VAL A 45 25.66 16.57 8.63
C VAL A 45 24.75 16.15 7.49
N LEU A 46 23.79 15.24 7.74
CA LEU A 46 22.79 14.82 6.76
C LEU A 46 22.00 16.00 6.20
N PHE A 47 21.55 16.90 7.07
CA PHE A 47 20.89 18.13 6.65
C PHE A 47 21.84 19.03 5.84
N LEU A 48 23.06 19.27 6.34
CA LEU A 48 24.00 20.22 5.74
C LEU A 48 24.44 19.80 4.34
N ILE A 49 24.78 18.53 4.12
CA ILE A 49 25.25 18.05 2.80
C ILE A 49 24.12 17.94 1.77
N ASN A 50 22.85 17.99 2.21
CA ASN A 50 21.66 17.96 1.36
C ASN A 50 20.73 19.16 1.62
N TYR A 51 21.26 20.28 2.08
CA TYR A 51 20.44 21.38 2.61
C TYR A 51 19.45 21.90 1.56
N ASP A 52 19.89 22.00 0.32
CA ASP A 52 19.11 22.39 -0.85
C ASP A 52 17.98 21.39 -1.13
N TYR A 53 18.22 20.09 -0.94
CA TYR A 53 17.20 19.04 -1.11
C TYR A 53 16.11 19.12 -0.03
N PHE A 54 16.51 19.32 1.24
CA PHE A 54 15.56 19.55 2.34
C PHE A 54 14.77 20.85 2.13
N LEU A 55 15.43 21.93 1.74
CA LEU A 55 14.77 23.21 1.47
C LEU A 55 13.81 23.11 0.30
N MET A 56 14.20 22.44 -0.79
CA MET A 56 13.35 22.21 -1.95
C MET A 56 12.11 21.40 -1.55
N TYR A 57 12.28 20.28 -0.84
CA TYR A 57 11.16 19.49 -0.33
C TYR A 57 10.22 20.31 0.57
N LEU A 58 10.77 21.12 1.49
CA LEU A 58 9.98 22.01 2.34
C LEU A 58 9.18 23.05 1.53
N CYS A 59 9.80 23.65 0.52
CA CYS A 59 9.24 24.73 -0.29
C CYS A 59 8.19 24.27 -1.32
N LEU A 60 8.11 22.97 -1.62
CA LEU A 60 7.05 22.43 -2.48
C LEU A 60 5.65 22.70 -1.89
N PRO A 61 4.62 22.92 -2.70
CA PRO A 61 3.25 23.07 -2.19
C PRO A 61 2.68 21.75 -1.67
N LEU A 62 3.08 20.61 -2.27
CA LEU A 62 2.70 19.25 -1.88
C LEU A 62 3.96 18.39 -1.74
N PRO A 63 3.92 17.26 -1.00
CA PRO A 63 4.98 16.25 -1.07
C PRO A 63 5.17 15.79 -2.52
N ALA A 64 6.41 15.64 -2.97
CA ALA A 64 6.69 15.12 -4.32
C ALA A 64 6.45 13.60 -4.39
N GLY A 65 6.38 13.11 -5.63
CA GLY A 65 6.19 11.71 -5.95
C GLY A 65 4.76 11.24 -5.91
N PHE A 66 4.50 10.17 -6.67
CA PHE A 66 3.18 9.57 -6.74
C PHE A 66 2.75 9.00 -5.37
N ASP A 67 3.66 8.44 -4.58
CA ASP A 67 3.32 7.83 -3.28
C ASP A 67 3.19 8.90 -2.17
N GLY A 68 4.01 9.95 -2.25
CA GLY A 68 4.08 10.98 -1.20
C GLY A 68 2.83 11.84 -1.13
N ALA A 69 2.38 12.30 -2.30
CA ALA A 69 1.11 13.01 -2.41
C ALA A 69 -0.06 12.09 -2.01
N SER A 70 -0.09 10.84 -2.48
CA SER A 70 -1.10 9.86 -2.09
C SER A 70 -1.19 9.64 -0.58
N HIS A 71 -0.06 9.45 0.10
CA HIS A 71 -0.01 9.31 1.55
C HIS A 71 -0.54 10.55 2.29
N LEU A 72 -0.33 11.76 1.76
CA LEU A 72 -0.90 12.98 2.31
C LEU A 72 -2.43 13.00 2.16
N ALA A 73 -2.96 12.70 0.97
CA ALA A 73 -4.40 12.61 0.73
C ALA A 73 -5.05 11.58 1.66
N ALA A 74 -4.44 10.40 1.76
CA ALA A 74 -4.84 9.33 2.67
C ALA A 74 -4.89 9.79 4.12
N GLY A 75 -3.82 10.45 4.57
CA GLY A 75 -3.71 10.98 5.93
C GLY A 75 -4.79 12.01 6.24
N ILE A 76 -5.05 12.94 5.32
CA ILE A 76 -6.06 13.99 5.51
C ILE A 76 -7.46 13.38 5.60
N GLU A 77 -7.80 12.50 4.67
CA GLU A 77 -9.10 11.85 4.66
C GLU A 77 -9.32 11.01 5.92
N TYR A 78 -8.31 10.25 6.33
CA TYR A 78 -8.33 9.50 7.57
C TYR A 78 -8.53 10.43 8.78
N ALA A 79 -7.81 11.56 8.85
CA ALA A 79 -7.94 12.53 9.93
C ALA A 79 -9.31 13.23 9.99
N LYS A 80 -9.94 13.47 8.84
CA LYS A 80 -11.25 14.14 8.73
C LYS A 80 -12.41 13.19 9.03
N ASN A 81 -12.41 12.00 8.41
CA ASN A 81 -13.61 11.17 8.29
C ASN A 81 -13.57 9.84 9.05
N ILE A 82 -12.39 9.37 9.46
CA ILE A 82 -12.23 8.04 10.08
C ILE A 82 -11.72 8.15 11.53
N PHE A 83 -10.68 8.93 11.77
CA PHE A 83 -10.09 9.14 13.10
C PHE A 83 -11.16 9.64 14.10
N PRO A 84 -11.23 9.08 15.33
CA PRO A 84 -10.25 8.23 16.01
C PRO A 84 -10.38 6.72 15.76
N SER A 85 -11.25 6.28 14.85
CA SER A 85 -11.38 4.85 14.52
C SER A 85 -10.15 4.31 13.78
N PHE A 86 -9.77 3.05 14.01
CA PHE A 86 -8.78 2.33 13.19
C PHE A 86 -9.40 1.63 11.96
N TRP A 87 -10.67 1.90 11.70
CA TRP A 87 -11.45 1.30 10.63
C TRP A 87 -12.50 2.28 10.10
N GLY A 88 -12.64 2.36 8.79
CA GLY A 88 -13.68 3.17 8.15
C GLY A 88 -13.82 2.93 6.66
N TRP A 89 -14.76 3.65 6.06
CA TRP A 89 -14.96 3.76 4.63
C TRP A 89 -14.73 5.19 4.18
N THR A 90 -14.12 5.34 3.02
CA THR A 90 -13.94 6.63 2.36
C THR A 90 -14.48 6.53 0.95
N PRO A 91 -15.40 7.42 0.55
CA PRO A 91 -15.97 7.42 -0.81
C PRO A 91 -15.07 8.14 -1.84
N LYS A 92 -13.98 8.78 -1.38
CA LYS A 92 -13.18 9.68 -2.21
C LYS A 92 -12.33 8.96 -3.25
N TRP A 93 -11.91 7.73 -2.98
CA TRP A 93 -10.97 7.02 -3.84
C TRP A 93 -11.67 5.89 -4.57
N GLN A 94 -11.63 5.91 -5.92
CA GLN A 94 -12.15 4.85 -6.79
C GLN A 94 -13.50 4.26 -6.38
N LEU A 95 -14.55 5.09 -6.29
CA LEU A 95 -15.90 4.66 -5.86
C LEU A 95 -15.96 4.13 -4.41
N GLY A 96 -14.89 4.35 -3.65
CA GLY A 96 -14.72 4.17 -2.22
C GLY A 96 -13.83 2.98 -1.87
N MET A 97 -13.22 2.98 -0.68
CA MET A 97 -12.46 1.82 -0.21
C MET A 97 -12.44 1.73 1.31
N PRO A 98 -12.24 0.53 1.88
CA PRO A 98 -12.06 0.40 3.32
C PRO A 98 -10.64 0.85 3.68
N PHE A 99 -10.50 1.69 4.70
CA PHE A 99 -9.20 2.25 5.07
C PHE A 99 -9.05 2.34 6.60
N PRO A 100 -7.86 2.07 7.17
CA PRO A 100 -6.60 1.57 6.60
C PRO A 100 -6.47 0.03 6.67
N VAL A 101 -7.46 -0.71 6.18
CA VAL A 101 -7.52 -2.19 6.34
C VAL A 101 -6.32 -2.89 5.73
N PHE A 102 -5.94 -2.43 4.55
CA PHE A 102 -4.96 -3.08 3.69
C PHE A 102 -3.60 -2.38 3.71
N TYR A 103 -3.41 -1.44 4.62
CA TYR A 103 -2.17 -0.71 4.77
C TYR A 103 -1.84 -0.50 6.26
N PRO A 104 -0.60 -0.69 6.72
CA PRO A 104 -0.25 -0.49 8.13
C PRO A 104 -0.65 0.91 8.64
N PRO A 105 -1.38 1.03 9.77
CA PRO A 105 -2.12 2.24 10.10
C PRO A 105 -1.30 3.31 10.83
N LEU A 106 -0.10 2.99 11.35
CA LEU A 106 0.58 3.84 12.33
C LEU A 106 0.93 5.22 11.78
N PHE A 107 1.38 5.30 10.53
CA PHE A 107 1.71 6.58 9.90
C PHE A 107 0.51 7.53 9.85
N TYR A 108 -0.65 7.03 9.39
CA TYR A 108 -1.89 7.82 9.30
C TYR A 108 -2.44 8.16 10.68
N PHE A 109 -2.30 7.27 11.66
CA PHE A 109 -2.70 7.55 13.03
C PHE A 109 -1.87 8.67 13.66
N ILE A 110 -0.54 8.64 13.49
CA ILE A 110 0.35 9.72 13.95
C ILE A 110 0.01 11.02 13.23
N PHE A 111 -0.16 10.98 11.91
CA PHE A 111 -0.52 12.14 11.12
C PHE A 111 -1.86 12.75 11.57
N ALA A 112 -2.90 11.93 11.76
CA ALA A 112 -4.21 12.40 12.21
C ALA A 112 -4.17 12.95 13.62
N LEU A 113 -3.50 12.27 14.56
CA LEU A 113 -3.31 12.75 15.93
C LEU A 113 -2.62 14.12 15.94
N LEU A 114 -1.50 14.25 15.22
CA LEU A 114 -0.79 15.52 15.12
C LEU A 114 -1.66 16.59 14.44
N SER A 115 -2.42 16.24 13.40
CA SER A 115 -3.36 17.17 12.74
C SER A 115 -4.47 17.66 13.66
N LYS A 116 -4.94 16.84 14.60
CA LYS A 116 -5.92 17.27 15.62
C LYS A 116 -5.28 18.10 16.72
N LEU A 117 -4.08 17.74 17.18
CA LEU A 117 -3.35 18.48 18.22
C LEU A 117 -2.84 19.85 17.71
N PHE A 118 -2.43 19.90 16.46
CA PHE A 118 -1.81 21.04 15.79
C PHE A 118 -2.70 21.58 14.67
N TYR A 119 -4.02 21.63 14.90
CA TYR A 119 -5.04 21.99 13.88
C TYR A 119 -4.84 23.36 13.22
N PHE A 120 -4.06 24.25 13.83
CA PHE A 120 -3.70 25.57 13.31
C PHE A 120 -2.55 25.55 12.29
N PHE A 121 -1.84 24.43 12.16
CA PHE A 121 -0.85 24.24 11.10
C PHE A 121 -1.48 23.55 9.88
N PRO A 122 -1.07 23.92 8.66
CA PRO A 122 -1.51 23.20 7.46
C PRO A 122 -1.15 21.72 7.52
N ALA A 123 -2.06 20.86 7.08
CA ALA A 123 -1.88 19.41 7.00
C ALA A 123 -0.57 19.01 6.29
N VAL A 124 -0.22 19.69 5.20
CA VAL A 124 1.03 19.48 4.45
C VAL A 124 2.27 19.72 5.34
N ALA A 125 2.26 20.75 6.18
CA ALA A 125 3.39 21.07 7.05
C ALA A 125 3.59 19.98 8.12
N ILE A 126 2.51 19.47 8.68
CA ILE A 126 2.53 18.35 9.64
C ILE A 126 3.10 17.10 8.97
N PHE A 127 2.60 16.76 7.77
CA PHE A 127 3.08 15.62 6.99
C PHE A 127 4.60 15.71 6.76
N LYS A 128 5.08 16.82 6.19
CA LYS A 128 6.52 17.01 5.91
C LYS A 128 7.36 16.97 7.17
N THR A 129 6.83 17.47 8.29
CA THR A 129 7.52 17.42 9.59
C THR A 129 7.72 15.98 10.05
N ILE A 130 6.71 15.11 9.92
CA ILE A 130 6.83 13.68 10.23
C ILE A 130 7.89 13.03 9.35
N VAL A 131 7.85 13.29 8.04
CA VAL A 131 8.78 12.71 7.07
C VAL A 131 10.24 13.14 7.34
N ILE A 132 10.48 14.45 7.49
CA ILE A 132 11.81 15.00 7.78
C ILE A 132 12.33 14.47 9.11
N SER A 133 11.48 14.45 10.14
CA SER A 133 11.88 13.92 11.46
C SER A 133 12.26 12.45 11.38
N SER A 134 11.52 11.66 10.61
CA SER A 134 11.80 10.23 10.43
C SER A 134 13.19 9.99 9.83
N VAL A 135 13.55 10.75 8.79
CA VAL A 135 14.87 10.70 8.14
C VAL A 135 15.98 11.17 9.08
N LEU A 136 15.79 12.30 9.76
CA LEU A 136 16.79 12.88 10.67
C LEU A 136 17.01 12.05 11.95
N LEU A 137 16.07 11.17 12.32
CA LEU A 137 16.22 10.25 13.45
C LEU A 137 17.12 9.05 13.15
N VAL A 138 17.34 8.69 11.88
CA VAL A 138 18.13 7.51 11.52
C VAL A 138 19.58 7.58 12.02
N PRO A 139 20.33 8.69 11.85
CA PRO A 139 21.68 8.79 12.38
C PRO A 139 21.76 8.68 13.90
N ALA A 140 20.73 9.13 14.62
CA ALA A 140 20.64 8.98 16.07
C ALA A 140 20.35 7.54 16.48
N ALA A 141 19.45 6.86 15.76
CA ALA A 141 19.12 5.46 16.02
C ALA A 141 20.34 4.54 15.84
N PHE A 142 21.10 4.69 14.76
CA PHE A 142 22.32 3.90 14.53
C PHE A 142 23.47 4.27 15.47
N ALA A 143 23.65 5.55 15.82
CA ALA A 143 24.60 5.94 16.85
C ALA A 143 24.29 5.25 18.19
N PHE A 144 23.01 5.17 18.56
CA PHE A 144 22.56 4.51 19.77
C PHE A 144 22.79 3.00 19.73
N LEU A 145 22.49 2.33 18.61
CA LEU A 145 22.74 0.90 18.42
C LEU A 145 24.23 0.57 18.61
N SER A 146 25.10 1.27 17.88
CA SER A 146 26.54 1.01 17.91
C SER A 146 27.16 1.32 19.26
N TYR A 147 26.75 2.40 19.92
CA TYR A 147 27.17 2.71 21.28
C TYR A 147 26.65 1.68 22.28
N LYS A 148 25.42 1.17 22.10
CA LYS A 148 24.83 0.18 23.00
C LYS A 148 25.63 -1.12 23.00
N ILE A 149 26.13 -1.55 21.84
CA ILE A 149 26.89 -2.80 21.69
C ILE A 149 28.38 -2.59 22.01
N GLU A 150 29.07 -1.61 21.40
CA GLU A 150 30.53 -1.43 21.58
C GLU A 150 30.91 -0.56 22.77
N LYS A 151 30.02 0.30 23.28
CA LYS A 151 30.32 1.27 24.35
C LYS A 151 31.43 2.27 24.02
N THR A 152 31.75 2.48 22.74
CA THR A 152 32.76 3.45 22.31
C THR A 152 32.13 4.66 21.62
N ARG A 153 32.71 5.84 21.84
CA ARG A 153 32.30 7.05 21.10
C ARG A 153 32.59 6.92 19.61
N VAL A 154 33.71 6.27 19.27
CA VAL A 154 34.15 6.06 17.88
C VAL A 154 33.09 5.30 17.09
N SER A 155 32.56 4.20 17.62
CA SER A 155 31.53 3.44 16.91
C SER A 155 30.28 4.28 16.70
N ALA A 156 29.83 5.03 17.73
CA ALA A 156 28.66 5.89 17.64
C ALA A 156 28.81 6.97 16.56
N TRP A 157 29.94 7.69 16.55
CA TRP A 157 30.22 8.75 15.59
C TRP A 157 30.28 8.23 14.15
N PHE A 158 31.09 7.20 13.89
CA PHE A 158 31.23 6.68 12.54
C PHE A 158 29.99 5.95 12.04
N SER A 159 29.17 5.36 12.92
CA SER A 159 27.87 4.82 12.52
C SER A 159 26.89 5.92 12.13
N SER A 160 26.86 7.01 12.91
CA SER A 160 26.02 8.16 12.62
C SER A 160 26.41 8.81 11.29
N MET A 161 27.71 9.10 11.09
CA MET A 161 28.22 9.66 9.85
C MET A 161 27.96 8.74 8.65
N ALA A 162 28.29 7.44 8.76
CA ALA A 162 28.07 6.49 7.68
C ALA A 162 26.59 6.41 7.29
N SER A 163 25.66 6.47 8.25
CA SER A 163 24.23 6.49 7.94
C SER A 163 23.79 7.79 7.25
N ALA A 164 24.31 8.95 7.67
CA ALA A 164 24.06 10.22 7.00
C ALA A 164 24.49 10.16 5.52
N PHE A 165 25.68 9.65 5.25
CA PHE A 165 26.16 9.49 3.87
C PHE A 165 25.39 8.43 3.09
N ALA A 166 25.03 7.30 3.70
CA ALA A 166 24.24 6.26 3.05
C ALA A 166 22.84 6.75 2.63
N ILE A 167 22.16 7.49 3.50
CA ILE A 167 20.86 8.13 3.21
C ILE A 167 20.98 9.16 2.08
N SER A 168 22.13 9.84 2.01
CA SER A 168 22.43 10.86 0.99
C SER A 168 22.81 10.29 -0.38
N THR A 169 22.79 8.97 -0.56
CA THR A 169 23.12 8.38 -1.86
C THR A 169 21.96 8.49 -2.84
N PHE A 170 22.18 9.24 -3.92
CA PHE A 170 21.35 9.26 -5.12
C PHE A 170 21.94 8.21 -6.07
N GLY A 171 21.14 7.34 -6.66
CA GLY A 171 21.62 6.28 -7.54
C GLY A 171 20.63 6.03 -8.67
N PRO A 172 21.04 5.34 -9.76
CA PRO A 172 20.23 5.16 -10.97
C PRO A 172 18.91 4.42 -10.74
N TYR A 173 18.81 3.70 -9.61
CA TYR A 173 17.61 2.99 -9.17
C TYR A 173 17.07 3.59 -7.87
N GLY A 174 16.86 4.91 -7.86
CA GLY A 174 16.46 5.69 -6.69
C GLY A 174 15.22 5.19 -5.93
N ASN A 175 14.47 4.22 -6.46
CA ASN A 175 13.23 3.70 -5.88
C ASN A 175 13.38 2.55 -4.87
N ILE A 176 14.59 2.21 -4.40
CA ILE A 176 14.77 1.06 -3.48
C ILE A 176 14.30 1.25 -2.03
N GLY A 177 14.03 2.48 -1.59
CA GLY A 177 13.61 2.80 -0.21
C GLY A 177 14.70 3.44 0.65
N LEU A 178 14.28 4.16 1.70
CA LEU A 178 15.07 4.69 2.83
C LEU A 178 16.22 5.69 2.54
N ASN A 179 16.53 6.00 1.28
CA ASN A 179 17.39 7.14 0.91
C ASN A 179 16.57 8.42 0.69
N LEU A 180 17.23 9.58 0.55
CA LEU A 180 16.55 10.87 0.36
C LEU A 180 15.67 10.90 -0.88
N TYR A 181 16.14 10.36 -2.01
CA TYR A 181 15.36 10.31 -3.24
C TYR A 181 14.08 9.48 -3.07
N SER A 182 14.20 8.25 -2.59
CA SER A 182 13.06 7.37 -2.28
C SER A 182 12.05 8.06 -1.36
N THR A 183 12.53 8.79 -0.35
CA THR A 183 11.66 9.36 0.67
C THR A 183 11.00 10.66 0.22
N PHE A 184 11.75 11.56 -0.43
CA PHE A 184 11.26 12.90 -0.79
C PHE A 184 10.71 12.97 -2.22
N ASN A 185 11.26 12.21 -3.18
CA ASN A 185 10.87 12.27 -4.59
C ASN A 185 9.86 11.22 -4.98
N VAL A 186 9.96 10.03 -4.41
CA VAL A 186 9.02 8.94 -4.70
C VAL A 186 7.88 8.98 -3.69
N GLY A 187 8.22 9.28 -2.43
CA GLY A 187 7.26 9.43 -1.34
C GLY A 187 7.09 8.19 -0.45
N LEU A 188 8.14 7.38 -0.33
CA LEU A 188 8.17 6.12 0.42
C LEU A 188 8.29 6.35 1.94
N VAL A 189 7.35 7.13 2.48
CA VAL A 189 7.44 7.79 3.79
C VAL A 189 7.21 6.83 4.97
N THR A 190 6.41 5.78 4.79
CA THR A 190 6.06 4.83 5.85
C THR A 190 7.24 3.95 6.24
N GLN A 191 8.05 3.55 5.25
CA GLN A 191 9.30 2.83 5.48
C GLN A 191 10.32 3.72 6.22
N ALA A 192 10.42 5.01 5.86
CA ALA A 192 11.30 5.97 6.51
C ALA A 192 10.98 6.16 8.00
N LEU A 193 9.69 6.22 8.36
CA LEU A 193 9.25 6.22 9.77
C LEU A 193 9.58 4.90 10.49
N SER A 194 9.40 3.77 9.80
CA SER A 194 9.58 2.45 10.40
C SER A 194 11.04 2.13 10.77
N LEU A 195 12.02 2.60 9.99
CA LEU A 195 13.44 2.31 10.23
C LEU A 195 13.97 2.73 11.61
N PRO A 196 13.83 3.99 12.07
CA PRO A 196 14.30 4.36 13.40
C PRO A 196 13.57 3.57 14.50
N MET A 197 12.28 3.28 14.33
CA MET A 197 11.51 2.44 15.27
C MET A 197 12.07 1.02 15.33
N PHE A 198 12.38 0.43 14.17
CA PHE A 198 13.01 -0.87 14.03
C PHE A 198 14.39 -0.91 14.73
N VAL A 199 15.22 0.11 14.57
CA VAL A 199 16.53 0.17 15.21
C VAL A 199 16.40 0.33 16.73
N PHE A 200 15.48 1.16 17.22
CA PHE A 200 15.22 1.30 18.67
C PHE A 200 14.62 0.04 19.28
N TRP A 201 13.71 -0.62 18.57
CA TRP A 201 13.20 -1.93 18.92
C TRP A 201 14.37 -2.94 19.06
N PHE A 202 15.21 -3.07 18.03
CA PHE A 202 16.32 -4.02 18.06
C PHE A 202 17.32 -3.71 19.18
N CYS A 203 17.57 -2.43 19.45
CA CYS A 203 18.34 -2.02 20.62
C CYS A 203 17.72 -2.60 21.90
N SER A 204 16.41 -2.42 22.12
CA SER A 204 15.74 -2.94 23.30
C SER A 204 15.76 -4.46 23.39
N LEU A 205 15.59 -5.16 22.27
CA LEU A 205 15.61 -6.62 22.15
C LEU A 205 16.92 -7.22 22.66
N ILE A 206 18.08 -6.69 22.23
CA ILE A 206 19.42 -7.18 22.67
C ILE A 206 19.57 -7.14 24.21
N GLY A 207 18.85 -6.23 24.88
CA GLY A 207 18.93 -6.04 26.33
C GLY A 207 17.70 -6.51 27.09
N MET A 208 16.76 -7.20 26.43
CA MET A 208 15.44 -7.53 26.96
C MET A 208 15.51 -8.41 28.21
N GLU A 209 16.42 -9.39 28.24
CA GLU A 209 16.60 -10.34 29.35
C GLU A 209 16.99 -9.67 30.68
N ASN A 210 17.54 -8.45 30.61
CA ASN A 210 18.12 -7.78 31.77
C ASN A 210 17.13 -6.85 32.49
N SER A 211 15.97 -6.54 31.88
CA SER A 211 15.07 -5.53 32.43
C SER A 211 13.62 -5.70 31.95
N ARG A 212 12.69 -5.65 32.91
CA ARG A 212 11.24 -5.59 32.69
C ARG A 212 10.86 -4.48 31.72
N PHE A 213 11.38 -3.28 31.95
CA PHE A 213 11.12 -2.12 31.09
C PHE A 213 11.55 -2.38 29.64
N ARG A 214 12.72 -3.03 29.44
CA ARG A 214 13.20 -3.36 28.10
C ARG A 214 12.37 -4.44 27.43
N PHE A 215 11.84 -5.40 28.17
CA PHE A 215 10.89 -6.38 27.67
C PHE A 215 9.58 -5.74 27.23
N VAL A 216 8.98 -4.90 28.07
CA VAL A 216 7.75 -4.17 27.72
C VAL A 216 8.00 -3.30 26.50
N PHE A 217 9.05 -2.50 26.51
CA PHE A 217 9.39 -1.61 25.40
C PHE A 217 9.68 -2.39 24.11
N SER A 218 10.42 -3.50 24.17
CA SER A 218 10.70 -4.35 23.00
C SER A 218 9.42 -4.93 22.41
N THR A 219 8.51 -5.40 23.24
CA THR A 219 7.23 -5.96 22.80
C THR A 219 6.33 -4.88 22.18
N LEU A 220 6.20 -3.71 22.81
CA LEU A 220 5.44 -2.60 22.25
C LEU A 220 6.07 -2.09 20.95
N ALA A 221 7.39 -1.91 20.91
CA ALA A 221 8.09 -1.40 19.75
C ALA A 221 8.02 -2.35 18.54
N LEU A 222 8.04 -3.67 18.74
CA LEU A 222 7.84 -4.64 17.66
C LEU A 222 6.44 -4.53 17.05
N SER A 223 5.42 -4.37 17.90
CA SER A 223 4.05 -4.15 17.43
C SER A 223 3.96 -2.87 16.60
N LEU A 224 4.60 -1.79 17.03
CA LEU A 224 4.65 -0.54 16.26
C LEU A 224 5.43 -0.68 14.94
N VAL A 225 6.50 -1.48 14.90
CA VAL A 225 7.20 -1.80 13.64
C VAL A 225 6.23 -2.49 12.68
N ALA A 226 5.48 -3.50 13.13
CA ALA A 226 4.48 -4.18 12.30
C ALA A 226 3.37 -3.23 11.79
N LEU A 227 2.94 -2.28 12.62
CA LEU A 227 1.91 -1.29 12.27
C LEU A 227 2.44 -0.12 11.41
N SER A 228 3.75 0.00 11.23
CA SER A 228 4.37 1.12 10.51
C SER A 228 4.62 0.87 9.03
N SER A 229 5.08 -0.34 8.66
CA SER A 229 5.40 -0.69 7.28
C SER A 229 5.43 -2.20 7.10
N ALA A 230 4.73 -2.70 6.08
CA ALA A 230 4.71 -4.13 5.74
C ALA A 230 6.11 -4.64 5.36
N HIS A 231 6.95 -3.78 4.78
CA HIS A 231 8.30 -4.14 4.33
C HIS A 231 9.32 -4.28 5.46
N MET A 232 9.00 -3.82 6.68
CA MET A 232 9.91 -3.93 7.83
C MET A 232 9.64 -5.13 8.72
N ILE A 233 8.55 -5.88 8.47
CA ILE A 233 8.21 -7.11 9.20
C ILE A 233 9.26 -8.20 8.92
N PHE A 234 9.65 -8.41 7.66
CA PHE A 234 10.65 -9.43 7.31
C PHE A 234 12.04 -9.15 7.91
N PRO A 235 12.59 -7.92 7.81
CA PRO A 235 13.78 -7.55 8.58
C PRO A 235 13.64 -7.80 10.10
N ALA A 236 12.49 -7.49 10.69
CA ALA A 236 12.21 -7.79 12.10
C ALA A 236 12.29 -9.27 12.43
N VAL A 237 11.72 -10.16 11.62
CA VAL A 237 11.81 -11.61 11.84
C VAL A 237 13.27 -12.10 11.80
N ILE A 238 14.06 -11.63 10.83
CA ILE A 238 15.47 -12.04 10.68
C ILE A 238 16.30 -11.60 11.91
N PHE A 239 16.18 -10.34 12.32
CA PHE A 239 16.91 -9.81 13.47
C PHE A 239 16.43 -10.39 14.80
N PHE A 240 15.13 -10.67 14.93
CA PHE A 240 14.55 -11.34 16.09
C PHE A 240 15.12 -12.75 16.24
N THR A 241 15.14 -13.52 15.16
CA THR A 241 15.66 -14.89 15.13
C THR A 241 17.15 -14.92 15.50
N ALA A 242 17.94 -13.99 14.97
CA ALA A 242 19.35 -13.87 15.31
C ALA A 242 19.58 -13.52 16.79
N ALA A 243 18.81 -12.58 17.35
CA ALA A 243 18.87 -12.25 18.78
C ALA A 243 18.48 -13.44 19.66
N PHE A 244 17.44 -14.17 19.28
CA PHE A 244 17.00 -15.39 19.97
C PHE A 244 18.09 -16.48 19.94
N ALA A 245 18.66 -16.77 18.76
CA ALA A 245 19.75 -17.75 18.62
C ALA A 245 20.99 -17.37 19.45
N LEU A 246 21.35 -16.08 19.48
CA LEU A 246 22.41 -15.57 20.36
C LEU A 246 22.11 -15.81 21.84
N SER A 247 20.88 -15.57 22.26
CA SER A 247 20.44 -15.79 23.63
C SER A 247 20.57 -17.25 24.04
N LEU A 248 20.08 -18.17 23.19
CA LEU A 248 20.19 -19.61 23.40
C LEU A 248 21.64 -20.05 23.47
N ARG A 249 22.48 -19.64 22.53
CA ARG A 249 23.92 -19.99 22.51
C ARG A 249 24.63 -19.61 23.80
N ARG A 250 24.31 -18.46 24.39
CA ARG A 250 24.90 -18.03 25.68
C ARG A 250 24.49 -18.97 26.82
N SER A 251 23.26 -19.48 26.80
CA SER A 251 22.80 -20.46 27.80
C SER A 251 23.28 -21.88 27.57
N PHE A 252 23.72 -22.25 26.37
CA PHE A 252 24.37 -23.55 26.19
C PHE A 252 25.84 -23.57 26.68
N LYS A 253 26.49 -22.40 26.77
CA LYS A 253 27.90 -22.28 27.19
C LYS A 253 28.09 -22.21 28.70
N VAL A 254 27.25 -21.46 29.38
CA VAL A 254 27.06 -21.61 30.82
C VAL A 254 26.33 -22.95 30.94
N ARG A 255 26.69 -23.88 31.83
CA ARG A 255 25.91 -25.13 32.04
C ARG A 255 24.54 -24.80 32.67
N ASP A 256 23.76 -23.97 32.00
CA ASP A 256 22.46 -23.53 32.44
C ASP A 256 21.54 -24.74 32.42
N ASN A 257 20.92 -24.98 33.57
CA ASN A 257 19.89 -25.99 33.74
C ASN A 257 18.77 -25.79 32.70
N ALA A 258 18.14 -26.84 32.19
CA ALA A 258 17.09 -26.79 31.14
C ALA A 258 16.01 -25.70 31.40
N ARG A 259 15.77 -25.39 32.69
CA ARG A 259 14.90 -24.29 33.13
C ARG A 259 15.29 -22.91 32.61
N ALA A 260 16.59 -22.58 32.52
CA ALA A 260 17.05 -21.28 32.04
C ALA A 260 16.92 -21.15 30.52
N ILE A 261 17.15 -22.24 29.77
CA ILE A 261 16.82 -22.31 28.33
C ILE A 261 15.32 -22.12 28.13
N PHE A 262 14.49 -22.87 28.87
CA PHE A 262 13.02 -22.75 28.80
C PHE A 262 12.54 -21.32 29.10
N ARG A 263 13.10 -20.65 30.11
CA ARG A 263 12.77 -19.25 30.43
C ARG A 263 13.07 -18.30 29.27
N LYS A 264 14.19 -18.52 28.56
CA LYS A 264 14.54 -17.70 27.38
C LYS A 264 13.59 -17.95 26.23
N VAL A 265 13.29 -19.22 25.94
CA VAL A 265 12.27 -19.59 24.94
C VAL A 265 10.94 -18.89 25.27
N LEU A 266 10.48 -18.99 26.51
CA LEU A 266 9.25 -18.36 26.96
C LEU A 266 9.30 -16.83 26.84
N LEU A 267 10.43 -16.20 27.20
CA LEU A 267 10.59 -14.75 27.12
C LEU A 267 10.49 -14.23 25.68
N TYR A 268 11.24 -14.84 24.75
CA TYR A 268 11.20 -14.45 23.33
C TYR A 268 9.85 -14.80 22.72
N PHE A 269 9.33 -16.01 22.96
CA PHE A 269 7.99 -16.39 22.50
C PHE A 269 6.92 -15.40 22.98
N SER A 270 6.92 -15.05 24.27
CA SER A 270 5.99 -14.07 24.82
C SER A 270 6.14 -12.70 24.16
N SER A 271 7.37 -12.21 23.97
CA SER A 271 7.59 -10.92 23.30
C SER A 271 7.06 -10.94 21.86
N GLY A 272 7.41 -11.95 21.07
CA GLY A 272 6.96 -12.07 19.67
C GLY A 272 5.44 -12.25 19.57
N PHE A 273 4.88 -13.19 20.32
CA PHE A 273 3.44 -13.49 20.32
C PHE A 273 2.60 -12.29 20.76
N ILE A 274 2.95 -11.66 21.89
CA ILE A 274 2.22 -10.48 22.39
C ILE A 274 2.35 -9.33 21.40
N SER A 275 3.49 -9.13 20.74
CA SER A 275 3.65 -8.06 19.74
C SER A 275 2.70 -8.20 18.55
N VAL A 276 2.55 -9.44 18.04
CA VAL A 276 1.60 -9.75 16.96
C VAL A 276 0.16 -9.56 17.46
N ALA A 277 -0.15 -10.02 18.67
CA ALA A 277 -1.47 -9.92 19.26
C ALA A 277 -1.87 -8.45 19.56
N LEU A 278 -0.91 -7.60 19.93
CA LEU A 278 -1.10 -6.15 20.08
C LEU A 278 -1.41 -5.45 18.74
N ALA A 279 -0.93 -5.99 17.62
CA ALA A 279 -1.26 -5.49 16.28
C ALA A 279 -2.55 -6.11 15.72
N SER A 280 -3.22 -7.01 16.45
CA SER A 280 -4.41 -7.73 15.98
C SER A 280 -5.61 -6.86 15.62
N PHE A 281 -5.78 -5.68 16.21
CA PHE A 281 -6.82 -4.74 15.81
C PHE A 281 -6.74 -4.36 14.32
N TRP A 282 -5.55 -4.47 13.71
CA TRP A 282 -5.32 -4.28 12.28
C TRP A 282 -5.09 -5.61 11.55
N LEU A 283 -4.26 -6.51 12.09
CA LEU A 283 -3.92 -7.77 11.42
C LEU A 283 -5.13 -8.70 11.24
N VAL A 284 -6.01 -8.82 12.24
CA VAL A 284 -7.18 -9.71 12.16
C VAL A 284 -8.14 -9.27 11.06
N PRO A 285 -8.60 -7.99 11.01
CA PRO A 285 -9.48 -7.59 9.92
C PRO A 285 -8.78 -7.57 8.55
N MET A 286 -7.48 -7.29 8.47
CA MET A 286 -6.72 -7.44 7.23
C MET A 286 -6.74 -8.88 6.73
N ILE A 287 -6.39 -9.86 7.59
CA ILE A 287 -6.36 -11.29 7.23
C ILE A 287 -7.76 -11.80 6.88
N ALA A 288 -8.77 -11.46 7.69
CA ALA A 288 -10.15 -11.87 7.47
C ALA A 288 -10.71 -11.38 6.12
N ASN A 289 -10.22 -10.24 5.63
CA ASN A 289 -10.66 -9.63 4.39
C ASN A 289 -9.62 -9.74 3.25
N ARG A 290 -8.59 -10.58 3.40
CA ARG A 290 -7.49 -10.70 2.42
C ARG A 290 -7.95 -11.06 1.01
N ARG A 291 -9.08 -11.76 0.87
CA ARG A 291 -9.64 -12.13 -0.44
C ARG A 291 -10.13 -10.94 -1.26
N TYR A 292 -10.20 -9.76 -0.64
CA TYR A 292 -10.55 -8.49 -1.28
C TYR A 292 -9.31 -7.61 -1.51
N PHE A 293 -8.12 -8.16 -1.24
CA PHE A 293 -6.81 -7.56 -1.44
C PHE A 293 -6.07 -8.36 -2.51
N PHE A 294 -5.64 -7.68 -3.58
CA PHE A 294 -5.14 -8.33 -4.78
C PHE A 294 -3.83 -7.71 -5.24
N GLY A 295 -2.81 -7.75 -4.38
CA GLY A 295 -1.50 -7.19 -4.66
C GLY A 295 -0.55 -8.21 -5.26
N ILE A 296 0.28 -7.77 -6.20
CA ILE A 296 1.41 -8.54 -6.71
C ILE A 296 2.66 -8.29 -5.85
N SER A 297 3.43 -9.36 -5.66
CA SER A 297 4.78 -9.33 -5.09
C SER A 297 5.76 -8.80 -6.14
N LEU A 298 6.50 -7.74 -5.83
CA LEU A 298 7.42 -7.12 -6.80
C LEU A 298 8.86 -7.50 -6.49
N GLY A 299 9.48 -8.14 -7.47
CA GLY A 299 10.88 -8.50 -7.49
C GLY A 299 11.76 -7.48 -8.18
N ILE A 300 13.07 -7.66 -8.04
CA ILE A 300 14.05 -6.94 -8.87
C ILE A 300 13.75 -7.22 -10.36
N GLY A 301 13.53 -8.49 -10.73
CA GLY A 301 13.30 -8.92 -12.12
C GLY A 301 11.98 -8.51 -12.78
N SER A 302 10.97 -8.09 -12.01
CA SER A 302 9.65 -7.69 -12.54
C SER A 302 9.61 -6.28 -13.16
N GLY A 303 10.72 -5.53 -13.08
CA GLY A 303 10.85 -4.22 -13.72
C GLY A 303 12.28 -3.78 -14.00
N ILE A 304 13.30 -4.49 -13.49
CA ILE A 304 14.71 -4.13 -13.65
C ILE A 304 15.54 -5.44 -13.73
N GLY A 305 15.99 -5.85 -14.92
CA GLY A 305 16.58 -7.19 -15.16
C GLY A 305 17.79 -7.51 -14.26
N ALA A 306 18.21 -8.77 -14.13
CA ALA A 306 19.32 -9.19 -13.24
C ALA A 306 20.63 -8.37 -13.37
N GLN A 307 20.91 -7.84 -14.56
CA GLN A 307 21.99 -6.87 -14.83
C GLN A 307 21.93 -5.66 -13.88
N SER A 308 20.72 -5.20 -13.58
CA SER A 308 20.46 -4.07 -12.71
C SER A 308 20.77 -4.33 -11.25
N MET A 309 20.86 -5.57 -10.77
CA MET A 309 21.32 -5.84 -9.41
C MET A 309 22.83 -5.57 -9.28
N PHE A 310 23.60 -5.92 -10.32
CA PHE A 310 25.01 -5.55 -10.40
C PHE A 310 25.17 -4.04 -10.58
N ASP A 311 24.32 -3.40 -11.40
CA ASP A 311 24.29 -1.94 -11.54
C ASP A 311 23.77 -1.23 -10.26
N LEU A 312 22.92 -1.87 -9.45
CA LEU A 312 22.45 -1.39 -8.14
C LEU A 312 23.57 -1.43 -7.10
N LEU A 313 24.46 -2.40 -7.23
CA LEU A 313 25.68 -2.54 -6.46
C LEU A 313 26.82 -1.69 -7.03
N ASP A 314 26.72 -1.26 -8.28
CA ASP A 314 27.69 -0.37 -8.90
C ASP A 314 27.62 1.01 -8.23
N GLY A 315 28.73 1.41 -7.59
CA GLY A 315 28.78 2.52 -6.63
C GLY A 315 28.42 2.19 -5.17
N ARG A 316 27.85 1.02 -4.88
CA ARG A 316 27.48 0.56 -3.51
C ARG A 316 28.25 -0.67 -3.01
N TRP A 317 29.20 -1.19 -3.80
CA TRP A 317 30.17 -2.21 -3.41
C TRP A 317 30.84 -1.93 -2.07
N PHE A 318 31.07 -0.66 -1.73
CA PHE A 318 31.60 -0.27 -0.43
C PHE A 318 30.74 -0.80 0.72
N PHE A 319 29.43 -0.59 0.70
CA PHE A 319 28.55 -1.01 1.79
C PHE A 319 28.41 -2.54 1.86
N ALA A 320 28.39 -3.22 0.70
CA ALA A 320 28.43 -4.67 0.65
C ALA A 320 29.75 -5.22 1.22
N ALA A 321 30.88 -4.63 0.84
CA ALA A 321 32.21 -4.98 1.36
C ALA A 321 32.30 -4.74 2.87
N VAL A 322 31.71 -3.67 3.40
CA VAL A 322 31.62 -3.42 4.85
C VAL A 322 30.86 -4.54 5.55
N VAL A 323 29.72 -4.99 5.01
CA VAL A 323 28.94 -6.08 5.61
C VAL A 323 29.73 -7.39 5.59
N VAL A 324 30.31 -7.77 4.45
CA VAL A 324 31.13 -8.99 4.31
C VAL A 324 32.34 -8.96 5.23
N ALA A 325 33.08 -7.84 5.25
CA ALA A 325 34.22 -7.65 6.15
C ALA A 325 33.78 -7.73 7.62
N ALA A 326 32.64 -7.14 7.97
CA ALA A 326 32.11 -7.21 9.32
C ALA A 326 31.71 -8.64 9.73
N VAL A 327 31.10 -9.44 8.84
CA VAL A 327 30.83 -10.87 9.10
C VAL A 327 32.13 -11.59 9.43
N PHE A 328 33.13 -11.48 8.56
CA PHE A 328 34.42 -12.18 8.73
C PHE A 328 35.20 -11.70 9.96
N ILE A 329 35.38 -10.39 10.11
CA ILE A 329 36.16 -9.79 11.21
C ILE A 329 35.47 -10.01 12.55
N SER A 330 34.13 -9.88 12.64
CA SER A 330 33.43 -10.13 13.91
C SER A 330 33.48 -11.60 14.32
N PHE A 331 33.46 -12.53 13.35
CA PHE A 331 33.69 -13.95 13.59
C PHE A 331 35.10 -14.19 14.16
N LEU A 332 36.15 -13.70 13.47
CA LEU A 332 37.54 -13.84 13.91
C LEU A 332 37.81 -13.17 15.27
N ALA A 333 37.29 -11.96 15.47
CA ALA A 333 37.40 -11.21 16.73
C ALA A 333 36.49 -11.76 17.84
N ARG A 334 35.72 -12.84 17.58
CA ARG A 334 34.77 -13.47 18.51
C ARG A 334 33.72 -12.49 19.06
N LYS A 335 33.41 -11.43 18.30
CA LYS A 335 32.40 -10.41 18.58
C LYS A 335 31.03 -10.89 18.16
N ILE A 336 30.50 -11.88 18.88
CA ILE A 336 29.33 -12.66 18.44
C ILE A 336 28.06 -11.84 18.19
N VAL A 337 27.86 -10.73 18.92
CA VAL A 337 26.71 -9.84 18.69
C VAL A 337 26.81 -9.15 17.34
N TRP A 338 28.00 -8.64 17.00
CA TRP A 338 28.25 -8.04 15.69
C TRP A 338 28.22 -9.05 14.56
N PHE A 339 28.67 -10.28 14.82
CA PHE A 339 28.50 -11.36 13.87
C PHE A 339 27.02 -11.59 13.53
N ALA A 340 26.15 -11.66 14.54
CA ALA A 340 24.71 -11.81 14.28
C ALA A 340 24.13 -10.60 13.54
N VAL A 341 24.50 -9.36 13.91
CA VAL A 341 24.03 -8.15 13.20
C VAL A 341 24.49 -8.15 11.74
N ALA A 342 25.76 -8.44 11.49
CA ALA A 342 26.34 -8.48 10.15
C ALA A 342 25.74 -9.60 9.30
N PHE A 343 25.55 -10.78 9.91
CA PHE A 343 24.93 -11.93 9.25
C PHE A 343 23.44 -11.69 8.96
N SER A 344 22.69 -11.11 9.90
CA SER A 344 21.29 -10.71 9.67
C SER A 344 21.19 -9.68 8.54
N ALA A 345 22.09 -8.69 8.50
CA ALA A 345 22.13 -7.74 7.38
C ALA A 345 22.40 -8.47 6.06
N PHE A 346 23.39 -9.37 6.02
CA PHE A 346 23.70 -10.18 4.83
C PHE A 346 22.49 -11.01 4.34
N LEU A 347 21.73 -11.61 5.26
CA LEU A 347 20.53 -12.39 4.92
C LEU A 347 19.44 -11.55 4.24
N LEU A 348 19.39 -10.23 4.42
CA LEU A 348 18.39 -9.36 3.79
C LEU A 348 18.55 -9.25 2.27
N VAL A 349 19.72 -9.58 1.73
CA VAL A 349 19.96 -9.57 0.28
C VAL A 349 19.45 -10.86 -0.38
N LEU A 350 19.36 -11.96 0.37
CA LEU A 350 18.97 -13.27 -0.18
C LEU A 350 17.57 -13.29 -0.79
N PRO A 351 16.53 -12.67 -0.19
CA PRO A 351 15.21 -12.64 -0.81
C PRO A 351 15.20 -12.00 -2.21
N ALA A 352 16.01 -10.95 -2.39
CA ALA A 352 16.13 -10.27 -3.67
C ALA A 352 16.95 -11.07 -4.69
N VAL A 353 17.99 -11.78 -4.23
CA VAL A 353 18.86 -12.63 -5.08
C VAL A 353 18.15 -13.90 -5.55
N PHE A 354 17.39 -14.55 -4.66
CA PHE A 354 16.68 -15.79 -4.96
C PHE A 354 15.25 -15.57 -5.49
N HIS A 355 14.91 -14.32 -5.82
CA HIS A 355 13.60 -13.95 -6.33
C HIS A 355 12.45 -14.49 -5.45
N LEU A 356 12.58 -14.34 -4.12
CA LEU A 356 11.60 -14.90 -3.19
C LEU A 356 10.19 -14.33 -3.38
N GLU A 357 10.09 -13.16 -4.02
CA GLU A 357 8.83 -12.56 -4.44
C GLU A 357 7.90 -13.55 -5.15
N ASN A 358 8.44 -14.47 -5.96
CA ASN A 358 7.70 -15.43 -6.77
C ASN A 358 7.03 -16.52 -5.94
N TYR A 359 7.42 -16.68 -4.67
CA TYR A 359 6.82 -17.65 -3.75
C TYR A 359 5.77 -17.02 -2.82
N PHE A 360 5.61 -15.69 -2.87
CA PHE A 360 4.65 -14.94 -2.06
C PHE A 360 3.47 -14.43 -2.91
N GLU A 361 2.89 -15.30 -3.75
CA GLU A 361 1.70 -14.98 -4.52
C GLU A 361 0.56 -14.46 -3.60
N GLY A 362 -0.07 -13.36 -3.99
CA GLY A 362 -1.14 -12.71 -3.24
C GLY A 362 -0.69 -11.82 -2.07
N PHE A 363 0.61 -11.68 -1.80
CA PHE A 363 1.14 -10.71 -0.84
C PHE A 363 1.96 -9.63 -1.55
N SER A 364 1.74 -8.36 -1.19
CA SER A 364 2.53 -7.21 -1.67
C SER A 364 3.91 -7.16 -0.99
N VAL A 365 4.73 -8.20 -1.19
CA VAL A 365 6.13 -8.21 -0.73
C VAL A 365 7.00 -7.62 -1.82
N HIS A 366 7.82 -6.63 -1.45
CA HIS A 366 8.73 -5.96 -2.37
C HIS A 366 10.15 -6.28 -1.93
N THR A 367 10.74 -7.37 -2.42
CA THR A 367 12.01 -7.91 -1.92
C THR A 367 13.18 -6.94 -2.11
N TYR A 368 13.13 -6.11 -3.16
CA TYR A 368 14.11 -5.04 -3.38
C TYR A 368 14.15 -4.01 -2.23
N ARG A 369 13.06 -3.85 -1.46
CA ARG A 369 13.02 -2.97 -0.28
C ARG A 369 13.96 -3.44 0.82
N PHE A 370 14.25 -4.73 0.91
CA PHE A 370 15.16 -5.27 1.93
C PHE A 370 16.62 -4.89 1.65
N VAL A 371 16.97 -4.64 0.39
CA VAL A 371 18.30 -4.15 0.01
C VAL A 371 18.58 -2.78 0.62
N SER A 372 17.58 -1.90 0.71
CA SER A 372 17.75 -0.60 1.38
C SER A 372 18.08 -0.74 2.87
N VAL A 373 17.46 -1.72 3.55
CA VAL A 373 17.74 -2.03 4.96
C VAL A 373 19.14 -2.63 5.10
N PHE A 374 19.53 -3.56 4.22
CA PHE A 374 20.89 -4.09 4.15
C PHE A 374 21.94 -2.98 4.04
N LEU A 375 21.75 -2.07 3.08
CA LEU A 375 22.67 -0.94 2.85
C LEU A 375 22.77 -0.06 4.09
N LEU A 376 21.66 0.29 4.75
CA LEU A 376 21.70 1.13 5.93
C LEU A 376 22.29 0.43 7.16
N PHE A 377 22.12 -0.89 7.29
CA PHE A 377 22.77 -1.67 8.35
C PHE A 377 24.28 -1.82 8.17
N SER A 378 24.84 -1.48 7.00
CA SER A 378 26.29 -1.34 6.86
C SER A 378 26.85 -0.18 7.71
N ALA A 379 26.05 0.84 8.03
CA ALA A 379 26.49 2.00 8.82
C ALA A 379 26.93 1.63 10.25
N PRO A 380 26.11 0.93 11.08
CA PRO A 380 26.56 0.47 12.39
C PRO A 380 27.76 -0.48 12.32
N LEU A 381 27.85 -1.31 11.27
CA LEU A 381 28.98 -2.22 11.03
C LEU A 381 30.27 -1.46 10.68
N TYR A 382 30.16 -0.39 9.89
CA TYR A 382 31.27 0.50 9.60
C TYR A 382 31.84 1.12 10.88
N GLY A 383 30.97 1.67 11.73
CA GLY A 383 31.39 2.21 13.03
C GLY A 383 32.06 1.16 13.93
N PHE A 384 31.56 -0.09 13.92
CA PHE A 384 32.21 -1.20 14.60
C PHE A 384 33.64 -1.46 14.08
N LEU A 385 33.81 -1.56 12.76
CA LEU A 385 35.11 -1.83 12.13
C LEU A 385 36.14 -0.72 12.42
N ILE A 386 35.73 0.55 12.33
CA ILE A 386 36.61 1.68 12.65
C ILE A 386 36.96 1.70 14.14
N SER A 387 35.99 1.42 15.02
CA SER A 387 36.25 1.29 16.46
C SER A 387 37.27 0.19 16.74
N LEU A 388 37.18 -0.96 16.07
CA LEU A 388 38.15 -2.04 16.22
C LEU A 388 39.54 -1.62 15.73
N ALA A 389 39.65 -1.07 14.52
CA ALA A 389 40.93 -0.64 13.94
C ALA A 389 41.64 0.40 14.82
N VAL A 390 40.92 1.40 15.31
CA VAL A 390 41.46 2.48 16.15
C VAL A 390 41.92 1.95 17.51
N ASN A 391 41.15 1.03 18.12
CA ASN A 391 41.49 0.47 19.42
C ASN A 391 42.70 -0.47 19.36
N SER A 392 42.96 -1.09 18.21
CA SER A 392 44.15 -1.93 17.99
C SER A 392 45.46 -1.14 17.88
N VAL A 393 45.38 0.18 17.68
CA VAL A 393 46.56 1.05 17.52
C VAL A 393 46.77 1.87 18.79
N ARG A 394 48.00 1.93 19.32
CA ARG A 394 48.34 2.79 20.48
C ARG A 394 48.79 4.19 20.10
N VAL A 395 49.40 4.34 18.92
CA VAL A 395 49.99 5.60 18.46
C VAL A 395 48.89 6.60 18.07
N ARG A 396 48.86 7.75 18.75
CA ARG A 396 47.83 8.79 18.57
C ARG A 396 47.75 9.31 17.12
N ILE A 397 48.89 9.55 16.48
CA ILE A 397 48.96 10.04 15.10
C ILE A 397 48.32 9.02 14.15
N VAL A 398 48.66 7.74 14.27
CA VAL A 398 48.08 6.68 13.44
C VAL A 398 46.57 6.58 13.64
N ARG A 399 46.05 6.74 14.87
CA ARG A 399 44.60 6.82 15.11
C ARG A 399 43.94 7.98 14.35
N GLN A 400 44.58 9.16 14.35
CA GLN A 400 44.08 10.32 13.61
C GLN A 400 44.08 10.07 12.11
N VAL A 401 45.12 9.42 11.57
CA VAL A 401 45.18 9.01 10.16
C VAL A 401 44.03 8.04 9.84
N ILE A 402 43.76 7.05 10.69
CA ILE A 402 42.63 6.13 10.51
C ILE A 402 41.29 6.90 10.50
N TYR A 403 41.09 7.85 11.43
CA TYR A 403 39.88 8.67 11.43
C TYR A 403 39.72 9.48 10.15
N CYS A 404 40.80 10.11 9.68
CA CYS A 404 40.78 10.92 8.47
C CYS A 404 40.50 10.06 7.25
N LEU A 405 41.16 8.90 7.12
CA LEU A 405 40.95 7.97 6.02
C LEU A 405 39.53 7.41 6.03
N ALA A 406 39.01 7.02 7.21
CA ALA A 406 37.66 6.53 7.36
C ALA A 406 36.64 7.58 6.91
N PHE A 407 36.77 8.82 7.41
CA PHE A 407 35.90 9.91 6.98
C PHE A 407 36.04 10.22 5.49
N PHE A 408 37.27 10.23 4.97
CA PHE A 408 37.55 10.45 3.55
C PHE A 408 36.88 9.40 2.66
N VAL A 409 36.90 8.12 3.06
CA VAL A 409 36.18 7.05 2.34
C VAL A 409 34.68 7.32 2.30
N LEU A 410 34.06 7.77 3.40
CA LEU A 410 32.64 8.15 3.39
C LEU A 410 32.37 9.33 2.44
N VAL A 411 33.25 10.33 2.43
CA VAL A 411 33.15 11.48 1.50
C VAL A 411 33.30 11.02 0.05
N LEU A 412 34.23 10.11 -0.26
CA LEU A 412 34.40 9.56 -1.62
C LEU A 412 33.17 8.79 -2.09
N VAL A 413 32.59 7.94 -1.22
CA VAL A 413 31.37 7.19 -1.52
C VAL A 413 30.21 8.15 -1.79
N TRP A 414 30.08 9.18 -0.97
CA TRP A 414 29.07 10.22 -1.17
C TRP A 414 29.31 11.05 -2.43
N ALA A 415 30.54 11.45 -2.71
CA ALA A 415 30.90 12.24 -3.89
C ALA A 415 30.59 11.47 -5.18
N ARG A 416 30.84 10.16 -5.23
CA ARG A 416 30.40 9.31 -6.34
C ARG A 416 28.87 9.27 -6.49
N GLY A 417 28.15 9.28 -5.36
CA GLY A 417 26.69 9.39 -5.36
C GLY A 417 26.16 10.73 -5.89
N LEU A 418 26.95 11.81 -5.83
CA LEU A 418 26.55 13.12 -6.36
C LEU A 418 26.45 13.14 -7.87
N GLU A 419 27.21 12.30 -8.59
CA GLU A 419 27.09 12.22 -10.05
C GLU A 419 25.66 11.86 -10.46
N TYR A 420 25.02 10.97 -9.70
CA TYR A 420 23.62 10.58 -9.90
C TYR A 420 22.60 11.60 -9.39
N ARG A 421 23.01 12.54 -8.55
CA ARG A 421 22.12 13.60 -8.03
C ARG A 421 21.62 14.51 -9.15
N ASN A 422 22.48 14.82 -10.12
CA ASN A 422 22.11 15.63 -11.29
C ASN A 422 21.12 14.88 -12.20
N TYR A 423 21.22 13.55 -12.27
CA TYR A 423 20.23 12.72 -12.96
C TYR A 423 18.96 12.51 -12.13
N ALA A 424 19.00 12.67 -10.81
CA ALA A 424 17.87 12.47 -9.91
C ALA A 424 16.89 13.67 -9.84
N GLY A 425 17.07 14.69 -10.69
CA GLY A 425 16.19 15.86 -10.77
C GLY A 425 14.74 15.58 -11.22
N PHE A 426 14.44 14.34 -11.63
CA PHE A 426 13.23 13.98 -12.38
C PHE A 426 11.86 14.24 -11.74
N ASP A 427 11.74 14.52 -10.43
CA ASP A 427 10.42 14.57 -9.77
C ASP A 427 10.12 15.80 -8.88
N PHE A 428 11.09 16.69 -8.65
CA PHE A 428 10.75 18.02 -8.11
C PHE A 428 10.17 18.93 -9.19
N GLU A 429 10.47 18.63 -10.45
CA GLU A 429 9.97 19.29 -11.66
C GLU A 429 8.55 18.83 -12.00
N TYR A 430 7.67 18.85 -11.01
CA TYR A 430 6.36 19.35 -11.39
C TYR A 430 6.59 20.78 -11.86
N ASP A 431 6.17 21.14 -13.08
CA ASP A 431 6.00 22.57 -13.37
C ASP A 431 4.96 23.07 -12.37
N ARG A 432 5.44 23.59 -11.23
CA ARG A 432 4.65 24.09 -10.11
C ARG A 432 3.62 25.08 -10.63
N GLY A 433 4.01 25.84 -11.67
CA GLY A 433 3.11 26.71 -12.41
C GLY A 433 2.06 25.94 -13.19
N GLU A 434 2.40 24.89 -13.93
CA GLU A 434 1.44 23.99 -14.62
C GLU A 434 0.47 23.30 -13.63
N THR A 435 0.95 22.73 -12.52
CA THR A 435 0.10 22.14 -11.45
C THR A 435 -0.97 23.12 -11.01
N LEU A 436 -0.52 24.32 -10.62
CA LEU A 436 -1.37 25.32 -9.99
C LEU A 436 -2.32 25.92 -11.03
N ARG A 437 -1.89 26.03 -12.29
CA ARG A 437 -2.75 26.42 -13.42
C ARG A 437 -3.84 25.38 -13.66
N ILE A 438 -3.51 24.09 -13.68
CA ILE A 438 -4.49 23.02 -13.84
C ILE A 438 -5.44 23.01 -12.64
N PHE A 439 -4.96 23.09 -11.40
CA PHE A 439 -5.81 23.20 -10.22
C PHE A 439 -6.80 24.35 -10.32
N LYS A 440 -6.31 25.55 -10.65
CA LYS A 440 -7.16 26.74 -10.80
C LYS A 440 -8.14 26.62 -11.97
N ALA A 441 -7.76 25.92 -13.03
CA ALA A 441 -8.60 25.71 -14.19
C ALA A 441 -9.70 24.67 -13.97
N LEU A 442 -9.44 23.70 -13.11
CA LEU A 442 -10.39 22.67 -12.71
C LEU A 442 -11.25 23.08 -11.51
N ASP A 443 -10.95 24.23 -10.90
CA ASP A 443 -11.75 24.81 -9.83
C ASP A 443 -13.17 25.12 -10.34
N GLY A 444 -14.18 24.55 -9.68
CA GLY A 444 -15.59 24.64 -10.06
C GLY A 444 -16.09 23.58 -11.05
N GLU A 445 -15.24 22.70 -11.58
CA GLU A 445 -15.68 21.54 -12.37
C GLU A 445 -16.04 20.36 -11.44
N ASP A 446 -17.32 20.03 -11.35
CA ASP A 446 -17.82 18.88 -10.60
C ASP A 446 -17.69 17.58 -11.40
N GLY A 447 -17.42 16.46 -10.72
CA GLY A 447 -17.39 15.12 -11.31
C GLY A 447 -16.03 14.44 -11.20
N ARG A 448 -15.92 13.21 -11.71
CA ARG A 448 -14.66 12.45 -11.65
C ARG A 448 -13.77 12.65 -12.88
N PHE A 449 -12.48 12.75 -12.64
CA PHE A 449 -11.46 12.99 -13.67
C PHE A 449 -10.62 11.75 -13.93
N LEU A 450 -10.46 11.37 -15.20
CA LEU A 450 -9.42 10.43 -15.64
C LEU A 450 -8.30 11.21 -16.33
N ILE A 451 -7.09 11.12 -15.80
CA ILE A 451 -5.97 11.92 -16.27
C ILE A 451 -4.92 10.98 -16.87
N GLU A 452 -4.47 11.28 -18.07
CA GLU A 452 -3.50 10.48 -18.81
C GLU A 452 -2.20 10.26 -18.03
N SER A 453 -1.75 9.00 -17.93
CA SER A 453 -0.50 8.64 -17.29
C SER A 453 0.72 8.86 -18.19
N SER A 454 1.77 9.42 -17.60
CA SER A 454 3.14 9.48 -18.13
C SER A 454 4.13 9.57 -16.97
N LEU A 455 5.45 9.60 -17.23
CA LEU A 455 6.43 9.85 -16.16
C LEU A 455 6.10 11.13 -15.36
N GLY A 456 5.64 12.20 -16.03
CA GLY A 456 5.12 13.40 -15.36
C GLY A 456 3.62 13.33 -14.99
N GLY A 457 2.84 12.52 -15.69
CA GLY A 457 1.40 12.33 -15.49
C GLY A 457 1.06 11.62 -14.17
N ARG A 458 1.88 10.67 -13.71
CA ARG A 458 1.70 10.02 -12.39
C ARG A 458 1.80 10.99 -11.22
N SER A 459 2.82 11.85 -11.27
CA SER A 459 3.04 12.86 -10.23
C SER A 459 1.94 13.94 -10.28
N LEU A 460 1.47 14.33 -11.48
CA LEU A 460 0.24 15.14 -11.65
C LEU A 460 -1.02 14.47 -11.11
N ASN A 461 -1.21 13.18 -11.36
CA ASN A 461 -2.35 12.43 -10.84
C ASN A 461 -2.39 12.42 -9.32
N ALA A 462 -1.26 12.09 -8.72
CA ALA A 462 -1.13 12.07 -7.27
C ALA A 462 -1.29 13.49 -6.69
N ALA A 463 -0.66 14.49 -7.30
CA ALA A 463 -0.82 15.87 -6.86
C ALA A 463 -2.27 16.33 -6.93
N LEU A 464 -2.97 16.16 -8.06
CA LEU A 464 -4.37 16.54 -8.23
C LEU A 464 -5.29 15.86 -7.22
N THR A 465 -5.04 14.56 -6.96
CA THR A 465 -5.75 13.81 -5.92
C THR A 465 -5.52 14.41 -4.52
N SER A 466 -4.31 14.91 -4.24
CA SER A 466 -3.92 15.44 -2.93
C SER A 466 -4.18 16.92 -2.71
N GLY A 467 -4.17 17.73 -3.77
CA GLY A 467 -4.44 19.17 -3.69
C GLY A 467 -5.86 19.46 -3.23
N TYR A 468 -6.82 18.62 -3.66
CA TYR A 468 -8.21 18.63 -3.21
C TYR A 468 -8.35 18.62 -1.68
N ASP A 469 -7.56 17.80 -0.98
CA ASP A 469 -7.71 17.62 0.46
C ASP A 469 -6.97 18.66 1.31
N SER A 470 -6.00 19.35 0.71
CA SER A 470 -5.09 20.30 1.38
C SER A 470 -5.62 21.73 1.56
N GLY A 471 -6.84 22.01 1.08
CA GLY A 471 -7.47 23.34 1.20
C GLY A 471 -7.24 24.27 0.00
N LEU A 472 -7.01 23.70 -1.19
CA LEU A 472 -7.24 24.39 -2.45
C LEU A 472 -8.72 24.12 -2.80
N ASP A 473 -9.59 25.09 -2.56
CA ASP A 473 -11.03 24.96 -2.81
C ASP A 473 -11.28 24.58 -4.29
N GLY A 474 -12.19 23.63 -4.54
CA GLY A 474 -12.50 23.07 -5.87
C GLY A 474 -12.38 21.53 -5.94
N GLY A 475 -13.50 20.83 -6.09
CA GLY A 475 -13.60 19.39 -5.82
C GLY A 475 -13.24 18.43 -6.95
N ILE A 476 -11.96 18.15 -7.17
CA ILE A 476 -11.54 17.18 -8.20
C ILE A 476 -11.55 15.75 -7.63
N LEU A 477 -12.56 14.96 -7.98
CA LEU A 477 -12.59 13.52 -7.66
C LEU A 477 -11.77 12.74 -8.71
N GLY A 478 -10.46 12.65 -8.55
CA GLY A 478 -9.63 11.83 -9.43
C GLY A 478 -10.06 10.35 -9.44
N SER A 479 -9.96 9.68 -10.59
CA SER A 479 -10.17 8.23 -10.72
C SER A 479 -8.95 7.43 -10.21
N HIS A 480 -7.92 8.08 -9.68
CA HIS A 480 -6.70 7.43 -9.23
C HIS A 480 -6.92 6.57 -7.97
N VAL A 481 -6.22 5.44 -7.86
CA VAL A 481 -6.14 4.65 -6.62
C VAL A 481 -5.17 5.35 -5.69
N VAL A 482 -5.54 5.69 -4.45
CA VAL A 482 -4.57 6.37 -3.58
C VAL A 482 -3.32 5.55 -3.34
N PHE A 483 -3.44 4.24 -3.17
CA PHE A 483 -2.29 3.35 -3.30
C PHE A 483 -2.46 2.60 -4.61
N VAL A 484 -1.46 2.65 -5.49
CA VAL A 484 -1.44 1.86 -6.74
C VAL A 484 -1.54 0.35 -6.43
N GLU A 485 -1.39 -0.05 -5.16
CA GLU A 485 -1.65 -1.37 -4.59
C GLU A 485 -2.96 -1.42 -3.75
N PRO A 486 -3.55 -2.61 -3.59
CA PRO A 486 -4.69 -3.12 -4.31
C PRO A 486 -6.02 -2.81 -3.60
N SER A 487 -6.89 -2.10 -4.29
CA SER A 487 -8.33 -2.22 -4.06
C SER A 487 -8.92 -3.10 -5.16
N ILE A 488 -10.07 -3.73 -4.91
CA ILE A 488 -10.74 -4.56 -5.93
C ILE A 488 -10.98 -3.73 -7.21
N SER A 489 -11.39 -2.45 -7.08
CA SER A 489 -11.71 -1.56 -8.22
C SER A 489 -10.52 -1.22 -9.09
N SER A 490 -9.30 -1.37 -8.57
CA SER A 490 -8.07 -1.08 -9.30
C SER A 490 -7.89 -1.98 -10.54
N TYR A 491 -8.50 -3.17 -10.58
CA TYR A 491 -8.52 -4.06 -11.76
C TYR A 491 -9.17 -3.48 -13.00
N PHE A 492 -10.10 -2.55 -12.85
CA PHE A 492 -10.88 -1.99 -13.97
C PHE A 492 -10.43 -0.57 -14.28
N VAL A 493 -10.07 0.18 -13.24
CA VAL A 493 -9.64 1.56 -13.40
C VAL A 493 -8.24 1.66 -14.01
N LEU A 494 -7.29 0.80 -13.61
CA LEU A 494 -5.93 0.85 -14.17
C LEU A 494 -5.90 0.51 -15.67
N PRO A 495 -6.61 -0.51 -16.16
CA PRO A 495 -6.71 -0.70 -17.60
C PRO A 495 -7.43 0.44 -18.31
N THR A 496 -8.44 1.05 -17.68
CA THR A 496 -9.11 2.24 -18.23
C THR A 496 -8.13 3.41 -18.35
N LEU A 497 -7.26 3.60 -17.36
CA LEU A 497 -6.16 4.57 -17.40
C LEU A 497 -5.11 4.23 -18.46
N ASN A 498 -4.67 2.97 -18.52
CA ASN A 498 -3.69 2.49 -19.50
C ASN A 498 -4.18 2.66 -20.91
N ALA A 499 -5.48 2.42 -21.13
CA ALA A 499 -6.12 2.73 -22.38
C ALA A 499 -5.96 4.20 -22.78
N LEU A 500 -6.14 5.15 -21.85
CA LEU A 500 -5.92 6.57 -22.14
C LEU A 500 -4.44 6.91 -22.44
N SER A 501 -3.51 6.13 -21.89
CA SER A 501 -2.11 6.55 -21.72
C SER A 501 -1.17 5.97 -22.77
N VAL A 502 -0.18 6.74 -23.20
CA VAL A 502 0.89 6.25 -24.10
C VAL A 502 1.78 5.20 -23.44
N ARG A 503 1.87 5.22 -22.10
CA ARG A 503 2.58 4.21 -21.31
C ARG A 503 1.57 3.43 -20.50
N ASN A 504 1.68 2.11 -20.55
CA ASN A 504 0.95 1.24 -19.65
C ASN A 504 1.53 1.38 -18.24
N GLU A 505 0.66 1.70 -17.29
CA GLU A 505 0.95 1.44 -15.89
C GLU A 505 0.85 -0.05 -15.63
N THR A 506 2.02 -0.67 -15.51
CA THR A 506 2.16 -1.98 -14.86
C THR A 506 2.10 -1.73 -13.34
N ALA A 507 0.91 -1.41 -12.84
CA ALA A 507 0.65 -1.51 -11.41
C ALA A 507 0.71 -2.99 -11.00
N SER A 508 0.79 -3.25 -9.69
CA SER A 508 0.82 -4.59 -9.07
C SER A 508 -0.47 -5.39 -9.26
N ILE A 509 -1.09 -5.36 -10.45
CA ILE A 509 -2.37 -5.94 -10.84
C ILE A 509 -2.26 -6.58 -12.23
N ALA A 510 -2.59 -7.86 -12.33
CA ALA A 510 -2.64 -8.59 -13.59
C ALA A 510 -4.07 -8.54 -14.16
N SER A 511 -4.29 -7.76 -15.22
CA SER A 511 -5.60 -7.62 -15.89
C SER A 511 -5.48 -7.84 -17.40
N ARG A 512 -6.39 -8.61 -18.02
CA ARG A 512 -6.40 -8.83 -19.49
C ARG A 512 -6.71 -7.57 -20.27
N LEU A 513 -7.41 -6.63 -19.62
CA LEU A 513 -7.79 -5.38 -20.23
C LEU A 513 -6.54 -4.55 -20.62
N ASN A 514 -5.38 -4.79 -20.00
CA ASN A 514 -4.12 -4.13 -20.36
C ASN A 514 -3.55 -4.60 -21.71
N ASP A 515 -3.72 -5.87 -22.08
CA ASP A 515 -3.16 -6.44 -23.32
C ASP A 515 -3.98 -6.05 -24.56
N GLN A 516 -5.25 -5.68 -24.35
CA GLN A 516 -6.19 -5.30 -25.40
C GLN A 516 -6.12 -3.82 -25.80
N VAL A 517 -5.23 -3.02 -25.18
CA VAL A 517 -5.05 -1.61 -25.51
C VAL A 517 -4.20 -1.44 -26.78
N LYS A 518 -4.79 -1.71 -27.95
CA LYS A 518 -4.27 -1.19 -29.22
C LYS A 518 -5.34 -0.32 -29.86
N LYS A 519 -5.32 0.98 -29.54
CA LYS A 519 -6.27 1.96 -30.06
C LYS A 519 -5.88 2.40 -31.46
N THR A 520 -6.53 1.85 -32.49
CA THR A 520 -6.33 2.30 -33.88
C THR A 520 -7.59 2.75 -34.59
N ASP A 521 -8.80 2.57 -34.02
CA ASP A 521 -10.07 3.02 -34.63
C ASP A 521 -10.99 3.79 -33.66
N LYS A 522 -11.79 4.71 -34.21
CA LYS A 522 -12.80 5.54 -33.57
C LYS A 522 -13.84 4.73 -32.79
N LYS A 523 -14.34 3.63 -33.35
CA LYS A 523 -15.36 2.78 -32.69
C LYS A 523 -14.87 2.24 -31.35
N GLU A 524 -13.60 1.86 -31.27
CA GLU A 524 -13.01 1.34 -30.04
C GLU A 524 -12.80 2.45 -29.00
N THR A 525 -12.45 3.65 -29.45
CA THR A 525 -12.33 4.83 -28.58
C THR A 525 -13.68 5.19 -27.96
N ASP A 526 -14.75 5.25 -28.76
CA ASP A 526 -16.09 5.57 -28.26
C ASP A 526 -16.60 4.50 -27.28
N ARG A 527 -16.36 3.21 -27.56
CA ARG A 527 -16.67 2.12 -26.63
C ARG A 527 -15.93 2.28 -25.29
N TRP A 528 -14.63 2.56 -25.36
CA TRP A 528 -13.82 2.78 -24.15
C TRP A 528 -14.30 4.00 -23.35
N LEU A 529 -14.68 5.10 -24.01
CA LEU A 529 -15.25 6.27 -23.34
C LEU A 529 -16.57 5.95 -22.63
N GLN A 530 -17.43 5.12 -23.22
CA GLN A 530 -18.65 4.64 -22.56
C GLN A 530 -18.35 3.81 -21.32
N ASN A 531 -17.36 2.92 -21.39
CA ASN A 531 -16.90 2.14 -20.25
C ASN A 531 -16.33 3.05 -19.13
N ALA A 532 -15.52 4.05 -19.48
CA ALA A 532 -15.03 5.02 -18.51
C ALA A 532 -16.19 5.76 -17.81
N ARG A 533 -17.20 6.15 -18.58
CA ARG A 533 -18.42 6.79 -18.07
C ARG A 533 -19.21 5.89 -17.12
N SER A 534 -19.25 4.58 -17.35
CA SER A 534 -19.93 3.62 -16.47
C SER A 534 -19.25 3.51 -15.10
N LEU A 535 -17.94 3.77 -15.05
CA LEU A 535 -17.16 3.92 -13.81
C LEU A 535 -17.33 5.29 -13.12
N GLY A 536 -18.21 6.15 -13.65
CA GLY A 536 -18.49 7.48 -13.11
C GLY A 536 -17.45 8.53 -13.48
N ILE A 537 -16.61 8.28 -14.49
CA ILE A 537 -15.69 9.29 -15.05
C ILE A 537 -16.50 10.26 -15.91
N GLU A 538 -16.28 11.55 -15.73
CA GLU A 538 -17.00 12.62 -16.42
C GLU A 538 -16.08 13.50 -17.26
N HIS A 539 -14.84 13.66 -16.82
CA HIS A 539 -13.85 14.50 -17.48
C HIS A 539 -12.55 13.74 -17.73
N PHE A 540 -11.84 14.15 -18.77
CA PHE A 540 -10.59 13.54 -19.20
C PHE A 540 -9.52 14.62 -19.40
N LEU A 541 -8.37 14.45 -18.76
CA LEU A 541 -7.23 15.35 -18.96
C LEU A 541 -6.17 14.62 -19.78
N VAL A 542 -5.92 15.11 -21.00
CA VAL A 542 -5.17 14.42 -22.05
C VAL A 542 -4.09 15.34 -22.59
N PHE A 543 -2.91 14.80 -22.92
CA PHE A 543 -1.81 15.62 -23.47
C PHE A 543 -1.08 14.95 -24.64
N SER A 544 -1.10 13.62 -24.76
CA SER A 544 -0.34 12.97 -25.82
C SER A 544 -1.02 13.11 -27.18
N LYS A 545 -0.22 13.26 -28.24
CA LYS A 545 -0.72 13.41 -29.60
C LYS A 545 -1.67 12.27 -30.01
N GLY A 546 -1.37 11.03 -29.63
CA GLY A 546 -2.20 9.87 -29.95
C GLY A 546 -3.56 9.92 -29.26
N ALA A 547 -3.58 10.19 -27.95
CA ALA A 547 -4.83 10.31 -27.20
C ALA A 547 -5.65 11.52 -27.66
N LEU A 548 -5.01 12.67 -27.91
CA LEU A 548 -5.67 13.87 -28.45
C LEU A 548 -6.37 13.58 -29.79
N THR A 549 -5.69 12.91 -30.72
CA THR A 549 -6.26 12.56 -32.03
C THR A 549 -7.53 11.70 -31.86
N ASN A 550 -7.48 10.71 -30.97
CA ASN A 550 -8.62 9.82 -30.70
C ASN A 550 -9.81 10.57 -30.07
N PHE A 551 -9.54 11.47 -29.13
CA PHE A 551 -10.56 12.28 -28.46
C PHE A 551 -11.21 13.31 -29.40
N GLU A 552 -10.41 13.96 -30.25
CA GLU A 552 -10.92 14.93 -31.25
C GLU A 552 -11.81 14.25 -32.31
N GLN A 553 -11.55 12.98 -32.63
CA GLN A 553 -12.36 12.18 -33.56
C GLN A 553 -13.61 11.54 -32.92
N SER A 554 -13.67 11.50 -31.58
CA SER A 554 -14.76 10.86 -30.83
C SER A 554 -16.09 11.57 -31.02
N SER A 555 -17.16 10.78 -31.12
CA SER A 555 -18.51 11.32 -31.14
C SER A 555 -19.02 11.73 -29.75
N LEU A 556 -18.42 11.21 -28.66
CA LEU A 556 -18.96 11.26 -27.31
C LEU A 556 -18.42 12.38 -26.42
N VAL A 557 -17.24 12.93 -26.73
CA VAL A 557 -16.57 13.94 -25.89
C VAL A 557 -16.26 15.22 -26.66
N LEU A 558 -16.37 16.37 -25.99
CA LEU A 558 -15.97 17.69 -26.51
C LEU A 558 -14.82 18.26 -25.69
N GLU A 559 -13.99 19.07 -26.34
CA GLU A 559 -12.97 19.86 -25.68
C GLU A 559 -13.65 20.96 -24.84
N LYS A 560 -13.31 21.02 -23.56
CA LYS A 560 -13.77 22.04 -22.61
C LYS A 560 -12.74 23.14 -22.39
N GLY A 561 -11.44 22.84 -22.57
CA GLY A 561 -10.39 23.82 -22.38
C GLY A 561 -8.98 23.28 -22.61
N VAL A 562 -8.02 24.20 -22.69
CA VAL A 562 -6.58 23.92 -22.92
C VAL A 562 -5.75 24.61 -21.85
N PHE A 563 -4.83 23.85 -21.23
CA PHE A 563 -4.03 24.26 -20.08
C PHE A 563 -2.57 23.85 -20.27
N GLY A 564 -1.79 24.70 -20.94
CA GLY A 564 -0.42 24.36 -21.31
C GLY A 564 -0.41 23.24 -22.34
N LYS A 565 0.20 22.09 -22.03
CA LYS A 565 0.20 20.91 -22.90
C LYS A 565 -1.03 20.01 -22.71
N TRP A 566 -1.83 20.26 -21.68
CA TRP A 566 -3.00 19.46 -21.34
C TRP A 566 -4.26 20.03 -21.99
N LYS A 567 -5.15 19.14 -22.42
CA LYS A 567 -6.51 19.46 -22.85
C LYS A 567 -7.51 18.75 -21.96
N LEU A 568 -8.57 19.45 -21.59
CA LEU A 568 -9.70 18.92 -20.85
C LEU A 568 -10.82 18.56 -21.82
N PHE A 569 -11.30 17.33 -21.73
CA PHE A 569 -12.48 16.85 -22.44
C PHE A 569 -13.58 16.47 -21.46
N GLY A 570 -14.84 16.64 -21.86
CA GLY A 570 -16.01 16.15 -21.13
C GLY A 570 -17.06 15.57 -22.10
N PHE A 571 -18.02 14.81 -21.59
CA PHE A 571 -19.06 14.20 -22.43
C PHE A 571 -19.99 15.24 -23.07
N LYS A 572 -20.37 15.04 -24.34
CA LYS A 572 -21.28 15.94 -25.09
C LYS A 572 -22.73 15.70 -24.70
N ASN A 573 -23.42 16.70 -24.16
CA ASN A 573 -24.89 16.70 -23.95
C ASN A 573 -25.44 15.44 -23.26
N LEU A 574 -24.64 14.78 -22.44
CA LEU A 574 -25.03 13.56 -21.73
C LEU A 574 -25.11 13.90 -20.23
N PRO A 575 -26.22 13.54 -19.54
CA PRO A 575 -26.38 13.83 -18.11
C PRO A 575 -25.28 13.17 -17.28
N ALA A 576 -25.06 13.60 -16.03
CA ALA A 576 -24.13 12.90 -15.15
C ALA A 576 -24.54 11.41 -15.02
N PRO A 577 -23.59 10.47 -14.98
CA PRO A 577 -23.92 9.06 -14.93
C PRO A 577 -24.58 8.73 -13.57
N SER A 578 -25.78 8.15 -13.60
CA SER A 578 -26.63 7.87 -12.42
C SER A 578 -25.95 6.94 -11.41
N LEU A 579 -25.63 7.40 -10.20
CA LEU A 579 -24.87 6.60 -9.22
C LEU A 579 -25.62 5.35 -8.73
N ILE A 580 -26.95 5.31 -8.89
CA ILE A 580 -27.78 4.16 -8.61
C ILE A 580 -28.78 3.99 -9.75
N PHE A 581 -28.95 2.77 -10.25
CA PHE A 581 -29.87 2.45 -11.33
C PHE A 581 -30.40 1.02 -11.23
N SER A 582 -31.62 0.77 -11.70
CA SER A 582 -32.10 -0.60 -11.89
C SER A 582 -31.54 -1.19 -13.20
N PRO A 583 -31.00 -2.43 -13.18
CA PRO A 583 -30.44 -3.06 -14.36
C PRO A 583 -31.55 -3.41 -15.37
N ALA A 584 -31.21 -3.47 -16.67
CA ALA A 584 -32.16 -3.83 -17.72
C ALA A 584 -32.49 -5.33 -17.75
N VAL A 585 -31.54 -6.17 -17.33
CA VAL A 585 -31.69 -7.62 -17.17
C VAL A 585 -31.61 -7.94 -15.69
N ASN A 586 -32.40 -8.92 -15.22
CA ASN A 586 -32.28 -9.35 -13.83
C ASN A 586 -30.87 -9.92 -13.58
N PRO A 587 -30.24 -9.57 -12.45
CA PRO A 587 -28.91 -10.08 -12.13
C PRO A 587 -28.88 -11.61 -12.04
N VAL A 588 -27.71 -12.18 -12.35
CA VAL A 588 -27.42 -13.60 -12.27
C VAL A 588 -26.65 -13.88 -10.99
N LEU A 589 -27.12 -14.81 -10.16
CA LEU A 589 -26.35 -15.29 -9.01
C LEU A 589 -25.21 -16.19 -9.48
N LEU A 590 -23.97 -15.87 -9.12
CA LEU A 590 -22.76 -16.54 -9.58
C LEU A 590 -22.02 -17.22 -8.43
N TYR A 591 -21.79 -18.52 -8.56
CA TYR A 591 -20.87 -19.29 -7.73
C TYR A 591 -19.55 -19.46 -8.48
N ALA A 592 -18.54 -18.66 -8.14
CA ALA A 592 -17.22 -18.68 -8.75
C ALA A 592 -16.13 -18.30 -7.71
N PRO A 593 -14.86 -18.69 -7.91
CA PRO A 593 -13.79 -18.22 -7.05
C PRO A 593 -13.56 -16.71 -7.24
N LEU A 594 -13.25 -16.03 -6.14
CA LEU A 594 -12.78 -14.64 -6.12
C LEU A 594 -11.25 -14.66 -5.96
N GLU A 595 -10.53 -14.97 -7.04
CA GLU A 595 -9.07 -15.12 -7.02
C GLU A 595 -8.39 -14.09 -7.95
N PRO A 596 -7.35 -13.38 -7.49
CA PRO A 596 -6.48 -12.61 -8.36
C PRO A 596 -5.68 -13.61 -9.21
N ARG A 597 -5.77 -13.51 -10.53
CA ARG A 597 -5.19 -14.49 -11.44
C ARG A 597 -3.72 -14.83 -11.20
N GLY A 598 -3.40 -16.12 -11.34
CA GLY A 598 -2.27 -16.62 -12.14
C GLY A 598 -2.70 -16.86 -13.59
N GLU A 599 -1.77 -17.25 -14.48
CA GLU A 599 -1.92 -17.36 -15.94
C GLU A 599 -3.05 -18.27 -16.49
N SER A 600 -3.92 -18.85 -15.66
CA SER A 600 -4.96 -19.77 -16.11
C SER A 600 -6.12 -19.07 -16.83
N LEU A 601 -6.62 -19.70 -17.89
CA LEU A 601 -7.82 -19.31 -18.65
C LEU A 601 -9.13 -19.59 -17.88
N GLY A 602 -9.13 -19.44 -16.55
CA GLY A 602 -10.15 -19.94 -15.63
C GLY A 602 -11.50 -19.18 -15.62
N PHE A 603 -12.45 -19.78 -14.91
CA PHE A 603 -13.83 -19.32 -14.68
C PHE A 603 -13.99 -18.58 -13.34
N ASP A 604 -13.07 -17.67 -13.04
CA ASP A 604 -13.15 -16.83 -11.83
C ASP A 604 -14.04 -15.58 -12.06
N PHE A 605 -14.49 -14.99 -10.96
CA PHE A 605 -15.36 -13.82 -10.95
C PHE A 605 -14.75 -12.59 -11.67
N LEU A 606 -13.45 -12.35 -11.48
CA LEU A 606 -12.77 -11.20 -12.07
C LEU A 606 -12.68 -11.35 -13.59
N SER A 607 -12.33 -12.54 -14.08
CA SER A 607 -12.26 -12.87 -15.51
C SER A 607 -13.60 -12.69 -16.23
N ILE A 608 -14.73 -12.99 -15.58
CA ILE A 608 -16.06 -12.78 -16.16
C ILE A 608 -16.38 -11.29 -16.21
N SER A 609 -16.09 -10.59 -15.11
CA SER A 609 -16.30 -9.15 -15.00
C SER A 609 -15.47 -8.37 -16.04
N GLU A 610 -14.21 -8.76 -16.25
CA GLU A 610 -13.32 -8.20 -17.28
C GLU A 610 -13.90 -8.36 -18.68
N ASP A 611 -14.41 -9.55 -18.99
CA ASP A 611 -14.94 -9.83 -20.32
C ASP A 611 -16.23 -9.06 -20.59
N ILE A 612 -17.12 -8.95 -19.61
CA ILE A 612 -18.34 -8.12 -19.71
C ILE A 612 -17.95 -6.66 -19.99
N TYR A 613 -16.97 -6.15 -19.24
CA TYR A 613 -16.46 -4.79 -19.40
C TYR A 613 -15.80 -4.58 -20.77
N ALA A 614 -14.90 -5.47 -21.20
CA ALA A 614 -14.22 -5.40 -22.49
C ALA A 614 -15.19 -5.41 -23.67
N LYS A 615 -16.28 -6.18 -23.56
CA LYS A 615 -17.27 -6.38 -24.61
C LYS A 615 -18.43 -5.38 -24.57
N GLY A 616 -18.48 -4.50 -23.57
CA GLY A 616 -19.55 -3.50 -23.42
C GLY A 616 -20.93 -4.12 -23.14
N LYS A 617 -20.97 -5.26 -22.45
CA LYS A 617 -22.20 -6.00 -22.08
C LYS A 617 -22.70 -5.60 -20.69
N GLU A 618 -22.63 -4.31 -20.35
CA GLU A 618 -22.97 -3.76 -19.03
C GLU A 618 -24.47 -3.80 -18.68
N ASP A 619 -25.28 -4.41 -19.55
CA ASP A 619 -26.68 -4.74 -19.30
C ASP A 619 -26.86 -6.05 -18.54
N ILE A 620 -25.81 -6.88 -18.47
CA ILE A 620 -25.79 -8.16 -17.74
C ILE A 620 -24.89 -8.01 -16.49
N PHE A 621 -25.44 -8.37 -15.34
CA PHE A 621 -24.74 -8.29 -14.06
C PHE A 621 -24.69 -9.65 -13.39
N PHE A 622 -23.47 -10.13 -13.10
CA PHE A 622 -23.25 -11.34 -12.31
C PHE A 622 -22.95 -10.95 -10.87
N ALA A 623 -23.81 -11.33 -9.94
CA ALA A 623 -23.64 -11.11 -8.52
C ALA A 623 -22.95 -12.32 -7.89
N LEU A 624 -21.74 -12.13 -7.36
CA LEU A 624 -21.06 -13.17 -6.61
C LEU A 624 -21.88 -13.54 -5.37
N ALA A 625 -22.11 -14.84 -5.17
CA ALA A 625 -22.78 -15.36 -4.00
C ALA A 625 -22.04 -14.97 -2.70
N ASN A 626 -22.77 -14.58 -1.66
CA ASN A 626 -22.19 -14.21 -0.37
C ASN A 626 -21.59 -15.42 0.36
N ASP A 627 -22.27 -16.57 0.24
CA ASP A 627 -21.73 -17.86 0.64
C ASP A 627 -21.00 -18.51 -0.54
N ARG A 628 -19.80 -19.03 -0.26
CA ARG A 628 -19.03 -19.77 -1.24
C ARG A 628 -19.65 -21.15 -1.48
N MET A 629 -20.21 -21.75 -0.43
CA MET A 629 -20.79 -23.08 -0.50
C MET A 629 -22.17 -23.00 -1.15
N ILE A 630 -22.42 -23.85 -2.14
CA ILE A 630 -23.69 -23.88 -2.87
C ILE A 630 -24.85 -24.18 -1.92
N ASP A 631 -24.65 -25.08 -0.97
CA ASP A 631 -25.61 -25.48 0.07
C ASP A 631 -25.79 -24.43 1.18
N GLY A 632 -25.08 -23.30 1.15
CA GLY A 632 -25.25 -22.18 2.08
C GLY A 632 -26.01 -20.98 1.48
N GLY A 633 -26.74 -20.21 2.32
CA GLY A 633 -27.56 -19.05 1.93
C GLY A 633 -28.88 -19.41 1.22
N ASP A 634 -29.88 -18.51 1.23
CA ASP A 634 -31.26 -18.81 0.76
C ASP A 634 -31.75 -17.87 -0.37
N ASP A 635 -30.84 -17.09 -0.96
CA ASP A 635 -31.20 -15.88 -1.70
C ASP A 635 -31.56 -16.12 -3.17
N VAL A 636 -31.57 -17.38 -3.61
CA VAL A 636 -31.66 -17.76 -5.03
C VAL A 636 -32.92 -17.21 -5.71
N GLY A 637 -34.04 -17.16 -5.00
CA GLY A 637 -35.37 -16.83 -5.56
C GLY A 637 -35.53 -15.40 -6.07
N VAL A 638 -34.65 -14.45 -5.69
CA VAL A 638 -34.75 -13.05 -6.14
C VAL A 638 -33.97 -12.78 -7.43
N PHE A 639 -33.14 -13.72 -7.89
CA PHE A 639 -32.31 -13.56 -9.07
C PHE A 639 -33.04 -13.98 -10.35
N GLY A 640 -32.57 -13.47 -11.49
CA GLY A 640 -33.10 -13.84 -12.80
C GLY A 640 -32.59 -15.18 -13.30
N ALA A 641 -31.38 -15.56 -12.88
CA ALA A 641 -30.71 -16.81 -13.24
C ALA A 641 -29.67 -17.18 -12.17
N MET A 642 -29.15 -18.40 -12.26
CA MET A 642 -28.04 -18.90 -11.45
C MET A 642 -26.94 -19.46 -12.36
N ALA A 643 -25.68 -19.17 -12.08
CA ALA A 643 -24.52 -19.69 -12.78
C ALA A 643 -23.55 -20.35 -11.79
N VAL A 644 -23.17 -21.60 -12.04
CA VAL A 644 -22.31 -22.40 -11.16
C VAL A 644 -21.02 -22.75 -11.89
N PHE A 645 -19.96 -22.03 -11.52
CA PHE A 645 -18.62 -22.17 -12.09
C PHE A 645 -17.63 -22.79 -11.09
N SER A 646 -17.92 -22.70 -9.79
CA SER A 646 -17.27 -23.45 -8.72
C SER A 646 -18.28 -24.38 -8.06
N TYR A 647 -17.90 -25.64 -7.82
CA TYR A 647 -18.72 -26.66 -7.19
C TYR A 647 -18.29 -26.88 -5.73
N ASP A 648 -18.22 -25.80 -4.95
CA ASP A 648 -17.91 -25.88 -3.52
C ASP A 648 -19.18 -26.20 -2.72
N TYR A 649 -19.15 -27.23 -1.88
CA TYR A 649 -20.27 -27.61 -1.00
C TYR A 649 -19.77 -28.36 0.24
N ALA A 650 -20.53 -28.29 1.34
CA ALA A 650 -20.28 -29.14 2.52
C ALA A 650 -21.03 -30.48 2.41
N ASP A 651 -22.25 -30.46 1.89
CA ASP A 651 -23.08 -31.63 1.61
C ASP A 651 -23.57 -31.62 0.15
N ILE A 652 -23.16 -32.64 -0.61
CA ILE A 652 -23.52 -32.83 -2.01
C ILE A 652 -25.03 -32.97 -2.22
N GLU A 653 -25.76 -33.60 -1.30
CA GLU A 653 -27.20 -33.80 -1.41
C GLU A 653 -27.95 -32.49 -1.19
N ALA A 654 -27.50 -31.69 -0.22
CA ALA A 654 -28.06 -30.36 0.03
C ALA A 654 -27.81 -29.43 -1.16
N ALA A 655 -26.59 -29.41 -1.71
CA ALA A 655 -26.24 -28.59 -2.87
C ALA A 655 -27.03 -29.00 -4.12
N TYR A 656 -27.13 -30.31 -4.38
CA TYR A 656 -27.95 -30.85 -5.47
C TYR A 656 -29.42 -30.44 -5.32
N LYS A 657 -30.02 -30.64 -4.15
CA LYS A 657 -31.42 -30.25 -3.90
C LYS A 657 -31.65 -28.76 -4.11
N LYS A 658 -30.72 -27.92 -3.67
CA LYS A 658 -30.83 -26.47 -3.85
C LYS A 658 -30.79 -26.07 -5.33
N ILE A 659 -29.86 -26.60 -6.11
CA ILE A 659 -29.78 -26.35 -7.55
C ILE A 659 -31.05 -26.84 -8.26
N ILE A 660 -31.49 -28.07 -7.99
CA ILE A 660 -32.71 -28.63 -8.59
C ILE A 660 -33.97 -27.88 -8.14
N SER A 661 -33.99 -27.31 -6.93
CA SER A 661 -35.09 -26.43 -6.53
C SER A 661 -35.06 -25.11 -7.30
N ALA A 662 -33.88 -24.56 -7.57
CA ALA A 662 -33.72 -23.32 -8.31
C ALA A 662 -34.22 -23.44 -9.76
N THR A 663 -33.97 -24.57 -10.42
CA THR A 663 -34.40 -24.84 -11.82
C THR A 663 -35.92 -24.79 -11.99
N LYS A 664 -36.71 -24.92 -10.91
CA LYS A 664 -38.17 -24.77 -10.97
C LYS A 664 -38.61 -23.33 -11.17
N THR A 665 -37.75 -22.35 -10.89
CA THR A 665 -38.10 -20.93 -10.80
C THR A 665 -37.22 -20.02 -11.66
N LEU A 666 -36.03 -20.50 -12.05
CA LEU A 666 -35.09 -19.74 -12.87
C LEU A 666 -34.18 -20.66 -13.69
N PRO A 667 -33.61 -20.15 -14.80
CA PRO A 667 -32.58 -20.85 -15.56
C PRO A 667 -31.27 -21.01 -14.77
N VAL A 668 -30.66 -22.19 -14.87
CA VAL A 668 -29.39 -22.53 -14.22
C VAL A 668 -28.32 -22.87 -15.26
N PHE A 669 -27.20 -22.15 -15.23
CA PHE A 669 -26.04 -22.35 -16.10
C PHE A 669 -24.95 -23.11 -15.35
N LEU A 670 -24.42 -24.17 -15.94
CA LEU A 670 -23.40 -25.04 -15.35
C LEU A 670 -22.12 -25.02 -16.21
N ALA A 671 -21.00 -24.65 -15.60
CA ALA A 671 -19.69 -24.81 -16.24
C ALA A 671 -19.25 -26.29 -16.16
N PRO A 672 -18.68 -26.86 -17.24
CA PRO A 672 -18.15 -28.22 -17.21
C PRO A 672 -17.15 -28.43 -16.07
N SER A 673 -17.31 -29.52 -15.32
CA SER A 673 -16.41 -29.86 -14.22
C SER A 673 -16.24 -31.36 -14.07
N GLY A 674 -15.09 -31.79 -13.55
CA GLY A 674 -14.88 -33.18 -13.13
C GLY A 674 -15.60 -33.55 -11.84
N ASP A 675 -16.18 -32.55 -11.15
CA ASP A 675 -16.77 -32.65 -9.82
C ASP A 675 -18.00 -33.60 -9.73
N PRO A 676 -18.16 -34.37 -8.64
CA PRO A 676 -19.31 -35.28 -8.48
C PRO A 676 -20.68 -34.60 -8.56
N LEU A 677 -20.83 -33.39 -8.04
CA LEU A 677 -22.09 -32.64 -8.09
C LEU A 677 -22.47 -32.30 -9.54
N PHE A 678 -21.50 -31.89 -10.37
CA PHE A 678 -21.73 -31.64 -11.80
C PHE A 678 -22.23 -32.89 -12.53
N ARG A 679 -21.60 -34.04 -12.30
CA ARG A 679 -22.02 -35.31 -12.92
C ARG A 679 -23.46 -35.65 -12.57
N LYS A 680 -23.79 -35.54 -11.28
CA LYS A 680 -25.14 -35.81 -10.77
C LYS A 680 -26.18 -34.84 -11.35
N LEU A 681 -25.83 -33.56 -11.53
CA LEU A 681 -26.70 -32.58 -12.19
C LEU A 681 -26.86 -32.85 -13.70
N GLY A 682 -25.84 -33.43 -14.34
CA GLY A 682 -25.90 -33.83 -15.75
C GLY A 682 -26.93 -34.93 -16.05
N GLU A 683 -27.29 -35.72 -15.04
CA GLU A 683 -28.30 -36.78 -15.10
C GLU A 683 -29.72 -36.27 -14.81
N ALA A 684 -29.88 -35.02 -14.34
CA ALA A 684 -31.17 -34.45 -13.99
C ALA A 684 -31.98 -33.98 -15.22
N PRO A 685 -33.32 -33.86 -15.10
CA PRO A 685 -34.17 -33.29 -16.15
C PRO A 685 -33.72 -31.88 -16.56
N ARG A 686 -33.61 -31.64 -17.87
CA ARG A 686 -32.95 -30.44 -18.44
C ARG A 686 -33.83 -29.21 -18.65
N GLU A 687 -35.07 -29.19 -18.17
CA GLU A 687 -36.04 -28.14 -18.57
C GLU A 687 -35.58 -26.70 -18.28
N ASN A 688 -34.66 -26.49 -17.33
CA ASN A 688 -34.02 -25.19 -17.05
C ASN A 688 -32.51 -25.31 -16.71
N ILE A 689 -31.85 -26.37 -17.16
CA ILE A 689 -30.40 -26.57 -16.95
C ILE A 689 -29.67 -26.40 -18.27
N PHE A 690 -28.77 -25.42 -18.30
CA PHE A 690 -27.92 -25.10 -19.44
C PHE A 690 -26.47 -25.46 -19.12
N ILE A 691 -26.01 -26.56 -19.70
CA ILE A 691 -24.60 -26.95 -19.64
C ILE A 691 -23.86 -26.13 -20.70
N MET A 692 -22.73 -25.54 -20.33
CA MET A 692 -21.91 -24.76 -21.26
C MET A 692 -21.01 -25.71 -22.05
N ASP A 693 -21.17 -25.78 -23.38
CA ASP A 693 -20.49 -26.75 -24.25
C ASP A 693 -19.06 -26.32 -24.64
N TRP A 694 -18.24 -25.88 -23.69
CA TRP A 694 -16.90 -25.36 -23.98
C TRP A 694 -15.88 -26.50 -23.91
N ILE A 695 -15.90 -27.37 -24.91
CA ILE A 695 -15.05 -28.55 -24.98
C ILE A 695 -14.18 -28.48 -26.24
N ASN A 696 -12.87 -28.32 -26.01
CA ASN A 696 -11.73 -28.57 -26.92
C ASN A 696 -11.34 -27.48 -27.93
N GLY A 697 -10.73 -26.39 -27.46
CA GLY A 697 -9.86 -25.56 -28.30
C GLY A 697 -9.59 -24.17 -27.73
N ALA A 698 -8.32 -23.76 -27.65
CA ALA A 698 -7.95 -22.39 -27.31
C ALA A 698 -8.32 -21.37 -28.41
N GLU A 699 -8.67 -21.85 -29.61
CA GLU A 699 -8.82 -21.01 -30.81
C GLU A 699 -10.11 -20.17 -30.83
N ASN A 700 -11.22 -20.60 -30.20
CA ASN A 700 -12.53 -19.90 -30.25
C ASN A 700 -13.06 -19.40 -28.89
N TYR A 701 -12.23 -19.40 -27.85
CA TYR A 701 -12.63 -19.09 -26.46
C TYR A 701 -13.38 -17.75 -26.29
N ALA A 702 -13.03 -16.73 -27.06
CA ALA A 702 -13.68 -15.41 -26.99
C ALA A 702 -15.10 -15.40 -27.57
N GLU A 703 -15.35 -16.21 -28.60
CA GLU A 703 -16.62 -16.34 -29.31
C GLU A 703 -17.64 -17.12 -28.47
N ASP A 704 -17.20 -18.25 -27.89
CA ASP A 704 -18.03 -19.06 -26.98
C ASP A 704 -18.52 -18.27 -25.76
N ARG A 705 -17.68 -17.36 -25.24
CA ARG A 705 -18.08 -16.42 -24.18
C ARG A 705 -19.14 -15.42 -24.61
N ASN A 706 -19.11 -14.94 -25.85
CA ASN A 706 -20.15 -14.04 -26.36
C ASN A 706 -21.50 -14.75 -26.47
N ILE A 707 -21.50 -15.96 -27.03
CA ILE A 707 -22.69 -16.80 -27.15
C ILE A 707 -23.30 -17.05 -25.76
N PHE A 708 -22.45 -17.33 -24.77
CA PHE A 708 -22.90 -17.47 -23.38
C PHE A 708 -23.58 -16.21 -22.85
N PHE A 709 -22.95 -15.04 -22.96
CA PHE A 709 -23.56 -13.79 -22.48
C PHE A 709 -24.87 -13.46 -23.18
N ASP A 710 -24.94 -13.68 -24.49
CA ASP A 710 -26.18 -13.45 -25.26
C ASP A 710 -27.29 -14.41 -24.83
N ARG A 711 -26.96 -15.67 -24.53
CA ARG A 711 -27.90 -16.63 -23.97
C ARG A 711 -28.35 -16.24 -22.57
N VAL A 712 -27.42 -15.85 -21.68
CA VAL A 712 -27.76 -15.37 -20.34
C VAL A 712 -28.71 -14.18 -20.41
N LYS A 713 -28.42 -13.20 -21.27
CA LYS A 713 -29.31 -12.05 -21.49
C LYS A 713 -30.70 -12.50 -21.91
N LYS A 714 -30.80 -13.41 -22.88
CA LYS A 714 -32.08 -13.92 -23.37
C LYS A 714 -32.88 -14.60 -22.26
N GLU A 715 -32.27 -15.50 -21.50
CA GLU A 715 -32.98 -16.35 -20.54
C GLU A 715 -33.19 -15.67 -19.16
N ALA A 716 -32.34 -14.70 -18.77
CA ALA A 716 -32.47 -13.98 -17.50
C ALA A 716 -33.39 -12.74 -17.57
N THR A 717 -33.81 -12.34 -18.78
CA THR A 717 -34.76 -11.23 -18.96
C THR A 717 -36.16 -11.70 -18.56
N ARG A 718 -36.77 -11.06 -17.55
CA ARG A 718 -38.20 -11.23 -17.23
C ARG A 718 -38.99 -10.03 -17.77
N ASP A 719 -40.23 -10.26 -18.18
CA ASP A 719 -41.14 -9.18 -18.60
C ASP A 719 -41.35 -8.16 -17.48
N GLY A 720 -41.33 -6.86 -17.81
CA GLY A 720 -41.69 -5.77 -16.88
C GLY A 720 -40.53 -5.04 -16.16
N VAL A 721 -39.27 -5.33 -16.48
CA VAL A 721 -38.12 -4.57 -15.93
C VAL A 721 -38.00 -3.21 -16.63
N VAL A 722 -38.58 -2.17 -16.03
CA VAL A 722 -38.40 -0.79 -16.48
C VAL A 722 -37.18 -0.21 -15.76
N ARG A 723 -36.22 0.31 -16.54
CA ARG A 723 -35.07 1.03 -15.98
C ARG A 723 -35.56 2.24 -15.20
N GLN A 724 -35.38 2.21 -13.89
CA GLN A 724 -35.65 3.32 -12.99
C GLN A 724 -34.35 3.92 -12.46
N GLU A 725 -34.31 5.24 -12.39
CA GLU A 725 -33.22 6.00 -11.80
C GLU A 725 -33.64 6.51 -10.42
N VAL A 726 -32.64 6.79 -9.58
CA VAL A 726 -32.86 7.29 -8.22
C VAL A 726 -32.86 8.82 -8.25
N ALA A 727 -33.88 9.44 -7.65
CA ALA A 727 -34.13 10.88 -7.75
C ALA A 727 -33.15 11.75 -6.93
N ALA A 728 -32.66 11.23 -5.81
CA ALA A 728 -31.73 11.92 -4.93
C ALA A 728 -30.83 10.94 -4.21
N ILE A 729 -29.54 11.26 -4.09
CA ILE A 729 -28.55 10.37 -3.47
C ILE A 729 -27.63 11.15 -2.53
N VAL A 730 -27.43 10.61 -1.34
CA VAL A 730 -26.46 11.09 -0.35
C VAL A 730 -25.41 10.01 -0.14
N PHE A 731 -24.19 10.26 -0.60
CA PHE A 731 -23.02 9.44 -0.33
C PHE A 731 -22.25 10.00 0.87
N GLY A 732 -22.16 9.23 1.94
CA GLY A 732 -21.37 9.56 3.13
C GLY A 732 -20.32 8.51 3.45
N SER A 733 -19.43 8.82 4.41
CA SER A 733 -18.39 7.90 4.89
C SER A 733 -18.91 6.67 5.64
N LYS A 734 -20.21 6.65 6.00
CA LYS A 734 -20.83 5.54 6.74
C LYS A 734 -22.15 5.05 6.16
N ALA A 735 -22.68 5.74 5.15
CA ALA A 735 -23.96 5.39 4.57
C ALA A 735 -24.09 5.87 3.12
N ILE A 736 -24.84 5.13 2.32
CA ILE A 736 -25.32 5.54 1.00
C ILE A 736 -26.83 5.50 1.07
N LYS A 737 -27.48 6.66 0.89
CA LYS A 737 -28.94 6.77 0.93
C LYS A 737 -29.46 7.29 -0.39
N GLY A 738 -30.55 6.73 -0.88
CA GLY A 738 -31.22 7.24 -2.07
C GLY A 738 -32.70 6.91 -2.10
N LYS A 739 -33.50 7.79 -2.70
CA LYS A 739 -34.94 7.58 -2.88
C LYS A 739 -35.24 7.26 -4.34
N ILE A 740 -35.88 6.12 -4.58
CA ILE A 740 -36.24 5.67 -5.93
C ILE A 740 -37.27 6.65 -6.52
N ALA A 741 -37.11 7.02 -7.79
CA ALA A 741 -38.04 7.91 -8.47
C ALA A 741 -39.31 7.17 -8.91
N GLY A 742 -40.49 7.81 -8.76
CA GLY A 742 -41.78 7.27 -9.18
C GLY A 742 -42.63 6.71 -8.03
N ASP A 743 -43.77 6.10 -8.37
CA ASP A 743 -44.67 5.48 -7.39
C ASP A 743 -44.04 4.18 -6.82
N PRO A 744 -44.15 3.95 -5.50
CA PRO A 744 -43.67 2.73 -4.87
C PRO A 744 -44.40 1.52 -5.44
N LEU A 745 -43.63 0.61 -6.03
CA LEU A 745 -44.17 -0.57 -6.72
C LEU A 745 -44.53 -1.70 -5.74
N GLY A 746 -44.17 -1.59 -4.46
CA GLY A 746 -44.48 -2.56 -3.40
C GLY A 746 -43.68 -3.88 -3.44
N GLU A 747 -42.92 -4.11 -4.52
CA GLU A 747 -42.14 -5.31 -4.79
C GLU A 747 -40.62 -5.08 -4.64
N VAL A 748 -39.89 -6.13 -4.28
CA VAL A 748 -38.43 -6.09 -4.15
C VAL A 748 -37.78 -6.17 -5.53
N ARG A 749 -36.94 -5.18 -5.88
CA ARG A 749 -36.27 -5.08 -7.18
C ARG A 749 -34.75 -4.93 -7.04
N PRO A 750 -33.97 -5.36 -8.05
CA PRO A 750 -32.53 -5.15 -8.07
C PRO A 750 -32.17 -3.70 -8.39
N PHE A 751 -31.20 -3.17 -7.67
CA PHE A 751 -30.57 -1.88 -7.93
C PHE A 751 -29.05 -2.03 -7.88
N ILE A 752 -28.39 -1.51 -8.90
CA ILE A 752 -26.93 -1.39 -8.98
C ILE A 752 -26.53 -0.05 -8.38
N VAL A 753 -25.62 -0.09 -7.41
CA VAL A 753 -25.00 1.07 -6.76
C VAL A 753 -23.54 1.16 -7.23
N ARG A 754 -23.17 2.31 -7.79
CA ARG A 754 -21.78 2.62 -8.16
C ARG A 754 -20.96 2.91 -6.92
N SER A 755 -20.33 1.87 -6.39
CA SER A 755 -19.46 1.89 -5.22
C SER A 755 -18.56 0.68 -5.28
N THR A 756 -17.34 0.76 -4.77
CA THR A 756 -16.56 -0.45 -4.56
C THR A 756 -17.21 -1.31 -3.49
N TYR A 757 -17.26 -2.61 -3.75
CA TYR A 757 -17.82 -3.56 -2.81
C TYR A 757 -16.88 -3.82 -1.64
N PHE A 758 -17.49 -4.04 -0.48
CA PHE A 758 -16.84 -4.62 0.68
C PHE A 758 -17.90 -5.31 1.54
N PRO A 759 -17.62 -6.49 2.16
CA PRO A 759 -18.62 -7.28 2.88
C PRO A 759 -19.23 -6.58 4.11
N ALA A 760 -18.67 -5.45 4.54
CA ALA A 760 -19.18 -4.68 5.65
C ALA A 760 -20.37 -3.76 5.28
N TRP A 761 -20.70 -3.64 3.99
CA TRP A 761 -21.92 -2.98 3.56
C TRP A 761 -23.16 -3.83 3.89
N LYS A 762 -24.16 -3.18 4.48
CA LYS A 762 -25.46 -3.79 4.82
C LYS A 762 -26.59 -2.94 4.28
N ASN A 763 -27.62 -3.59 3.73
CA ASN A 763 -28.85 -2.93 3.32
C ASN A 763 -29.79 -2.81 4.52
N MET A 764 -30.06 -1.58 4.93
CA MET A 764 -30.95 -1.22 6.04
C MET A 764 -32.37 -0.91 5.55
N ALA A 765 -32.59 -0.85 4.23
CA ALA A 765 -33.91 -0.65 3.65
C ALA A 765 -34.74 -1.95 3.65
N GLY A 766 -36.06 -1.84 3.46
CA GLY A 766 -36.91 -3.01 3.25
C GLY A 766 -36.48 -3.80 2.00
N GLY A 767 -36.40 -5.13 2.10
CA GLY A 767 -35.87 -6.02 1.05
C GLY A 767 -34.91 -7.07 1.61
N LEU A 768 -33.90 -7.47 0.81
CA LEU A 768 -32.82 -8.32 1.31
C LEU A 768 -31.80 -7.46 2.06
N LYS A 769 -31.39 -7.93 3.24
CA LYS A 769 -30.35 -7.29 4.06
C LYS A 769 -28.96 -7.37 3.42
N ASP A 770 -28.78 -8.40 2.60
CA ASP A 770 -27.52 -8.73 1.98
C ASP A 770 -27.22 -7.87 0.77
N VAL A 771 -25.92 -7.69 0.56
CA VAL A 771 -25.34 -6.80 -0.44
C VAL A 771 -24.36 -7.64 -1.24
N TYR A 772 -24.47 -7.61 -2.57
CA TYR A 772 -23.72 -8.51 -3.45
C TYR A 772 -22.64 -7.76 -4.22
N LEU A 773 -21.51 -8.43 -4.43
CA LEU A 773 -20.44 -7.98 -5.32
C LEU A 773 -20.83 -8.31 -6.76
N VAL A 774 -21.04 -7.29 -7.61
CA VAL A 774 -21.39 -7.50 -9.03
C VAL A 774 -20.22 -7.25 -9.96
N SER A 775 -19.49 -6.18 -9.68
CA SER A 775 -18.16 -5.94 -10.21
C SER A 775 -17.38 -5.20 -9.14
N PRO A 776 -16.07 -5.05 -9.30
CA PRO A 776 -15.29 -4.26 -8.35
C PRO A 776 -15.71 -2.80 -8.15
N SER A 777 -16.52 -2.27 -9.07
CA SER A 777 -17.05 -0.91 -9.07
C SER A 777 -18.57 -0.85 -8.85
N PHE A 778 -19.24 -2.00 -8.74
CA PHE A 778 -20.69 -2.10 -8.63
C PHE A 778 -21.11 -3.05 -7.51
N ILE A 779 -22.02 -2.55 -6.69
CA ILE A 779 -22.72 -3.29 -5.66
C ILE A 779 -24.15 -3.55 -6.14
N LEU A 780 -24.71 -4.73 -5.86
CA LEU A 780 -26.14 -5.01 -6.02
C LEU A 780 -26.84 -5.05 -4.68
N VAL A 781 -28.01 -4.41 -4.64
CA VAL A 781 -28.95 -4.48 -3.53
C VAL A 781 -30.35 -4.79 -4.05
N PHE A 782 -31.15 -5.42 -3.19
CA PHE A 782 -32.56 -5.70 -3.47
C PHE A 782 -33.43 -4.92 -2.49
N THR A 783 -34.25 -4.00 -3.00
CA THR A 783 -35.12 -3.17 -2.16
C THR A 783 -36.44 -2.82 -2.84
N LYS A 784 -37.38 -2.26 -2.06
CA LYS A 784 -38.70 -1.83 -2.53
C LYS A 784 -38.69 -0.35 -2.95
N ASP A 785 -38.48 0.55 -1.99
CA ASP A 785 -38.81 1.98 -2.17
C ASP A 785 -37.63 2.94 -1.86
N GLU A 786 -36.62 2.48 -1.13
CA GLU A 786 -35.45 3.30 -0.77
C GLU A 786 -34.16 2.48 -0.74
N ILE A 787 -33.04 3.15 -1.03
CA ILE A 787 -31.70 2.58 -0.85
C ILE A 787 -31.16 3.15 0.46
N ASN A 788 -30.78 2.27 1.39
CA ASN A 788 -30.16 2.68 2.65
C ASN A 788 -29.05 1.71 3.00
N LEU A 789 -27.88 1.90 2.40
CA LEU A 789 -26.69 1.11 2.73
C LEU A 789 -25.96 1.73 3.91
N ARG A 790 -25.53 0.90 4.86
CA ARG A 790 -24.69 1.29 5.98
C ARG A 790 -23.39 0.49 5.97
N PHE A 791 -22.28 1.18 6.18
CA PHE A 791 -20.99 0.52 6.37
C PHE A 791 -20.82 0.20 7.86
N GLU A 792 -20.95 -1.08 8.19
CA GLU A 792 -20.88 -1.55 9.57
C GLU A 792 -19.47 -1.95 9.96
N THR A 793 -19.22 -2.05 11.27
CA THR A 793 -17.93 -2.54 11.76
C THR A 793 -17.98 -4.07 11.75
N PRO A 794 -17.12 -4.76 10.98
CA PRO A 794 -17.12 -6.22 10.93
C PRO A 794 -16.79 -6.84 12.30
N GLN A 795 -17.27 -8.07 12.54
CA GLN A 795 -16.92 -8.84 13.74
C GLN A 795 -15.39 -9.04 13.88
N SER A 796 -14.67 -9.16 12.77
CA SER A 796 -13.21 -9.29 12.77
C SER A 796 -12.49 -8.07 13.37
N VAL A 797 -13.07 -6.88 13.26
CA VAL A 797 -12.54 -5.66 13.88
C VAL A 797 -12.72 -5.72 15.40
N PHE A 798 -13.91 -6.09 15.89
CA PHE A 798 -14.16 -6.26 17.33
C PHE A 798 -13.28 -7.35 17.94
N LEU A 799 -13.12 -8.48 17.25
CA LEU A 799 -12.22 -9.55 17.66
C LEU A 799 -10.76 -9.07 17.74
N GLY A 800 -10.30 -8.37 16.71
CA GLY A 800 -8.96 -7.77 16.67
C GLY A 800 -8.70 -6.83 17.85
N TYR A 801 -9.63 -5.90 18.14
CA TYR A 801 -9.53 -5.01 19.30
C TYR A 801 -9.49 -5.77 20.62
N THR A 802 -10.36 -6.77 20.77
CA THR A 802 -10.43 -7.58 21.99
C THR A 802 -9.10 -8.30 22.23
N ILE A 803 -8.52 -8.91 21.19
CA ILE A 803 -7.19 -9.56 21.28
C ILE A 803 -6.12 -8.55 21.68
N SER A 804 -6.10 -7.35 21.06
CA SER A 804 -5.10 -6.34 21.38
C SER A 804 -5.22 -5.78 22.80
N VAL A 805 -6.44 -5.54 23.30
CA VAL A 805 -6.68 -5.10 24.68
C VAL A 805 -6.29 -6.20 25.68
N LEU A 806 -6.70 -7.45 25.46
CA LEU A 806 -6.29 -8.57 26.31
C LEU A 806 -4.77 -8.75 26.30
N SER A 807 -4.11 -8.51 25.16
CA SER A 807 -2.65 -8.60 25.04
C SER A 807 -1.92 -7.55 25.87
N LEU A 808 -2.49 -6.35 26.06
CA LEU A 808 -1.95 -5.35 26.99
C LEU A 808 -2.02 -5.85 28.44
N VAL A 809 -3.13 -6.48 28.82
CA VAL A 809 -3.30 -7.08 30.16
C VAL A 809 -2.32 -8.24 30.35
N ILE A 810 -2.20 -9.13 29.37
CA ILE A 810 -1.23 -10.24 29.38
C ILE A 810 0.19 -9.70 29.46
N LEU A 811 0.54 -8.64 28.72
CA LEU A 811 1.85 -8.00 28.82
C LEU A 811 2.15 -7.52 30.24
N ALA A 812 1.18 -6.88 30.90
CA ALA A 812 1.33 -6.44 32.29
C ALA A 812 1.55 -7.63 33.23
N LEU A 813 0.74 -8.70 33.12
CA LEU A 813 0.87 -9.91 33.94
C LEU A 813 2.21 -10.61 33.72
N VAL A 814 2.60 -10.87 32.47
CA VAL A 814 3.87 -11.51 32.11
C VAL A 814 5.07 -10.71 32.63
N THR A 815 4.99 -9.37 32.57
CA THR A 815 6.05 -8.49 33.08
C THR A 815 6.26 -8.64 34.59
N VAL A 816 5.19 -8.89 35.35
CA VAL A 816 5.25 -9.14 36.80
C VAL A 816 5.78 -10.54 37.09
N SER A 817 5.31 -11.56 36.33
CA SER A 817 5.62 -12.97 36.57
C SER A 817 7.03 -13.40 36.16
N ILE A 818 7.61 -12.80 35.11
CA ILE A 818 8.94 -13.17 34.64
C ILE A 818 10.02 -12.58 35.57
N ARG A 819 10.95 -13.43 36.02
CA ARG A 819 12.17 -13.03 36.73
C ARG A 819 13.25 -12.66 35.72
N PHE A 820 13.74 -11.42 35.80
CA PHE A 820 14.80 -10.89 34.94
C PHE A 820 16.16 -11.01 35.62
N SER A 821 17.21 -11.31 34.86
CA SER A 821 18.56 -11.61 35.38
C SER A 821 19.26 -10.43 36.06
N GLY A 822 18.78 -9.20 35.83
CA GLY A 822 19.31 -7.95 36.39
C GLY A 822 18.68 -7.49 37.71
N LEU A 823 17.68 -8.22 38.24
CA LEU A 823 17.11 -7.96 39.57
C LEU A 823 17.83 -8.85 40.59
N LYS A 824 18.98 -8.39 41.06
CA LYS A 824 19.56 -8.83 42.33
C LYS A 824 19.38 -7.72 43.35
#